data_AF-A0A2E3QBT0-F1
#
_entry.id   AF-A0A2E3QBT0-F1
#
_cell.length_a   1.000
_cell.length_b   1.000
_cell.length_c   1.000
_cell.angle_alpha   90.00
_cell.angle_beta   90.00
_cell.angle_gamma   90.00
#
_symmetry.space_group_name_H-M   'P 1'
#
loop_
_entity.id
_entity.type
_entity.pdbx_description
1 polymer ?
#
loop_
_entity_poly.entity_id
_entity_poly.type
_entity_poly.pdbx_seq_one_letter_code
_entity_poly.pdbx_strand_id
1 'polypeptide(L)'
;MAYLVWQSKRYTGLFLAGIFALLFFSHINTAQAQNYQTQRGAITSNAKCGAADLFTGKLLEPCGFEKATKIGQAKGECPPGSFFDVGLWACFTCPSGFNRTANAVDSHVACSKAVNPPQFLSASRVSSHNTCPAGSVNDPRNGGECWKCPSGYSRTMSSVDAWDACGKVFATARSAEFLGSVCPSGTFADPNGGCYSCPENSIRTWEAVTHPKACVRNELLTAANKEAALTCNPGEHFDFIDGGTCWTCPEGSVRTAGHVKANDACEFLTMRWEGTPRTTNGLFAIPGGMEIAADVLSTPNAVESVIRRYMEAQKITDESYFTEAMQVIRETPEDSPALLVAVYERIVNIITKGPKTNYERDFLGYFAVYIQQTRQLTATEMSRSWDSWKRGVELRAGANNMRTNMARLYDVGYKPPSVETLVSSSMHLAPSAVITLGYASLIGVESVSSGFKSAAAGLAKQILPYAFKKVTGYVGIMSKSFALPFIAVTVAAIVTSIAAENTGEMIKQEALVHDAQEIAKRPVNLALMLQRPTTKNELVTNWALMTQEQIKPNQVQWASLMKDVAKASPTVMGTKWVDYNQTARDIAISSDGSVFILSDLLLNRHQTVDGGLITFRDVAEADEASRVMMFNDQTEKFEHISGLAAKRIAVAGNVLWGINDEGQTFYAYGNSPPYRINVIQSTNAVDIAAADGNIWMLDDKGTIYRLISNRWMRQSGQATSLDVASDNQVWAVNANKEIWMLDDNRWQRMSGAATDVAVFQSGLSYVVGTDGKVYAYQADTKNWAAKGNNGDAARVAAGGNQLWRITKAGKASHWR
;
A
#
# COMPACT_ATOMS: atom_id res chain seq x y z
N MET A 1 65.20 -27.81 3.57
CA MET A 1 64.84 -26.82 4.62
C MET A 1 64.37 -25.48 4.07
N ALA A 2 65.03 -24.87 3.07
CA ALA A 2 64.65 -23.55 2.55
C ALA A 2 63.21 -23.46 1.98
N TYR A 3 62.70 -24.52 1.34
CA TYR A 3 61.33 -24.56 0.78
C TYR A 3 60.23 -24.57 1.86
N LEU A 4 60.47 -25.28 2.97
CA LEU A 4 59.53 -25.34 4.10
C LEU A 4 59.49 -24.02 4.89
N VAL A 5 60.63 -23.32 4.99
CA VAL A 5 60.72 -21.98 5.61
C VAL A 5 60.05 -20.91 4.74
N TRP A 6 60.08 -21.06 3.42
CA TRP A 6 59.39 -20.14 2.51
C TRP A 6 57.86 -20.34 2.54
N GLN A 7 57.38 -21.59 2.58
CA GLN A 7 55.95 -21.86 2.72
C GLN A 7 55.41 -21.42 4.08
N SER A 8 56.13 -21.67 5.19
CA SER A 8 55.67 -21.21 6.51
C SER A 8 55.54 -19.68 6.55
N LYS A 9 56.51 -18.92 6.05
CA LYS A 9 56.43 -17.45 5.98
C LYS A 9 55.28 -16.95 5.10
N ARG A 10 54.93 -17.67 4.02
CA ARG A 10 53.82 -17.30 3.12
C ARG A 10 52.46 -17.57 3.77
N TYR A 11 52.31 -18.68 4.49
CA TYR A 11 51.09 -18.97 5.26
C TYR A 11 50.97 -18.09 6.50
N THR A 12 52.05 -17.79 7.23
CA THR A 12 52.01 -16.84 8.34
C THR A 12 51.71 -15.42 7.86
N GLY A 13 52.21 -15.01 6.69
CA GLY A 13 51.88 -13.72 6.06
C GLY A 13 50.42 -13.63 5.60
N LEU A 14 49.86 -14.70 5.02
CA LEU A 14 48.44 -14.77 4.65
C LEU A 14 47.52 -14.87 5.87
N PHE A 15 47.94 -15.56 6.93
CA PHE A 15 47.18 -15.67 8.18
C PHE A 15 47.22 -14.37 8.97
N LEU A 16 48.37 -13.68 9.02
CA LEU A 16 48.49 -12.34 9.61
C LEU A 16 47.76 -11.28 8.76
N ALA A 17 47.78 -11.37 7.43
CA ALA A 17 46.98 -10.48 6.56
C ALA A 17 45.47 -10.79 6.66
N GLY A 18 45.09 -12.05 6.89
CA GLY A 18 43.70 -12.46 7.16
C GLY A 18 43.22 -12.01 8.54
N ILE A 19 44.07 -12.07 9.57
CA ILE A 19 43.79 -11.54 10.92
C ILE A 19 43.81 -10.02 10.91
N PHE A 20 44.78 -9.38 10.23
CA PHE A 20 44.77 -7.93 10.05
C PHE A 20 43.57 -7.51 9.23
N ALA A 21 43.15 -8.20 8.18
CA ALA A 21 41.92 -7.90 7.47
C ALA A 21 40.69 -8.11 8.36
N LEU A 22 40.61 -9.17 9.17
CA LEU A 22 39.51 -9.38 10.14
C LEU A 22 39.52 -8.35 11.29
N LEU A 23 40.69 -7.85 11.69
CA LEU A 23 40.86 -6.78 12.69
C LEU A 23 40.65 -5.39 12.08
N PHE A 24 41.00 -5.17 10.82
CA PHE A 24 40.74 -3.92 10.08
C PHE A 24 39.28 -3.84 9.65
N PHE A 25 38.64 -4.95 9.27
CA PHE A 25 37.19 -5.01 9.04
C PHE A 25 36.39 -4.96 10.36
N SER A 26 36.98 -5.30 11.51
CA SER A 26 36.35 -5.09 12.83
C SER A 26 36.74 -3.75 13.49
N HIS A 27 37.70 -2.99 12.94
CA HIS A 27 38.11 -1.66 13.44
C HIS A 27 37.82 -0.48 12.50
N ILE A 28 37.49 -0.72 11.22
CA ILE A 28 36.84 0.29 10.38
C ILE A 28 35.34 0.22 10.68
N ASN A 29 34.94 0.88 11.78
CA ASN A 29 33.62 1.52 12.02
C ASN A 29 33.24 1.64 13.50
N THR A 30 34.10 1.29 14.46
CA THR A 30 33.71 1.37 15.89
C THR A 30 33.82 2.77 16.49
N ALA A 31 34.68 3.65 15.96
CA ALA A 31 34.87 4.99 16.53
C ALA A 31 33.72 5.99 16.21
N GLN A 32 33.05 5.83 15.07
CA GLN A 32 31.88 6.66 14.72
C GLN A 32 30.55 6.01 15.10
N ALA A 33 30.46 4.67 15.14
CA ALA A 33 29.22 3.97 15.53
C ALA A 33 28.83 4.12 17.01
N GLN A 34 29.76 4.53 17.89
CA GLN A 34 29.52 4.63 19.33
C GLN A 34 28.63 5.81 19.77
N ASN A 35 28.37 6.80 18.92
CA ASN A 35 27.61 8.01 19.29
C ASN A 35 26.15 8.07 18.76
N TYR A 36 25.65 7.02 18.08
CA TYR A 36 24.28 7.00 17.56
C TYR A 36 23.35 6.24 18.49
N GLN A 37 22.66 6.94 19.40
CA GLN A 37 21.61 6.36 20.24
C GLN A 37 20.24 6.51 19.55
N THR A 38 19.57 5.41 19.24
CA THR A 38 18.17 5.39 18.77
C THR A 38 17.16 5.38 19.93
N GLN A 39 17.60 5.72 21.15
CA GLN A 39 16.80 5.79 22.36
C GLN A 39 17.04 7.13 23.06
N ARG A 40 15.97 7.72 23.61
CA ARG A 40 16.02 9.05 24.23
C ARG A 40 16.41 8.87 25.70
N GLY A 41 17.70 8.79 25.99
CA GLY A 41 18.20 8.74 27.38
C GLY A 41 18.02 7.38 28.08
N ALA A 42 17.85 7.40 29.40
CA ALA A 42 17.74 6.19 30.23
C ALA A 42 16.43 5.43 29.99
N ILE A 43 16.45 4.11 30.18
CA ILE A 43 15.27 3.24 30.08
C ILE A 43 14.23 3.65 31.13
N THR A 44 13.05 4.12 30.69
CA THR A 44 11.97 4.59 31.56
C THR A 44 10.81 3.61 31.71
N SER A 45 10.86 2.46 31.03
CA SER A 45 9.71 1.55 30.97
C SER A 45 9.31 0.97 32.33
N ASN A 46 8.00 0.95 32.57
CA ASN A 46 7.41 0.51 33.82
C ASN A 46 5.96 0.03 33.66
N ALA A 47 5.46 -0.69 34.66
CA ALA A 47 4.04 -1.01 34.73
C ALA A 47 3.23 0.25 35.07
N LYS A 48 2.06 0.39 34.44
CA LYS A 48 1.06 1.40 34.80
C LYS A 48 0.13 0.91 35.92
N CYS A 49 -0.19 -0.38 35.91
CA CYS A 49 -1.12 -1.03 36.83
C CYS A 49 -1.01 -2.56 36.72
N GLY A 50 -1.53 -3.27 37.72
CA GLY A 50 -1.64 -4.73 37.72
C GLY A 50 -0.32 -5.49 37.91
N ALA A 51 0.78 -4.80 38.20
CA ALA A 51 2.12 -5.38 38.41
C ALA A 51 2.97 -4.52 39.36
N ALA A 52 4.23 -4.88 39.60
CA ALA A 52 5.12 -4.09 40.46
C ALA A 52 5.75 -2.92 39.70
N ASP A 53 5.79 -1.75 40.32
CA ASP A 53 6.63 -0.64 39.89
C ASP A 53 8.11 -1.03 40.04
N LEU A 54 8.86 -1.04 38.94
CA LEU A 54 10.27 -1.42 38.93
C LEU A 54 11.20 -0.39 39.58
N PHE A 55 10.79 0.88 39.67
CA PHE A 55 11.58 1.95 40.27
C PHE A 55 11.38 2.02 41.78
N THR A 56 10.14 1.85 42.25
CA THR A 56 9.83 1.93 43.69
C THR A 56 9.77 0.56 44.37
N GLY A 57 9.65 -0.53 43.61
CA GLY A 57 9.47 -1.89 44.12
C GLY A 57 8.09 -2.16 44.72
N LYS A 58 7.14 -1.20 44.61
CA LYS A 58 5.81 -1.31 45.20
C LYS A 58 4.82 -1.99 44.24
N LEU A 59 3.83 -2.66 44.80
CA LEU A 59 2.72 -3.20 44.04
C LEU A 59 1.82 -2.06 43.56
N LEU A 60 1.52 -2.00 42.26
CA LEU A 60 0.57 -1.07 41.68
C LEU A 60 -0.85 -1.64 41.74
N GLU A 61 -1.83 -0.74 41.80
CA GLU A 61 -3.26 -1.07 41.81
C GLU A 61 -3.69 -1.87 40.55
N PRO A 62 -4.77 -2.66 40.64
CA PRO A 62 -5.48 -3.23 39.50
C PRO A 62 -5.70 -2.23 38.36
N CYS A 63 -5.60 -2.71 37.11
CA CYS A 63 -5.90 -1.89 35.93
C CYS A 63 -7.38 -1.52 35.79
N GLY A 64 -8.27 -2.21 36.52
CA GLY A 64 -9.68 -1.86 36.64
C GLY A 64 -10.45 -1.99 35.33
N PHE A 65 -11.43 -1.11 35.16
CA PHE A 65 -12.37 -1.14 34.05
C PHE A 65 -12.33 0.13 33.20
N GLU A 66 -12.75 0.02 31.94
CA GLU A 66 -12.89 1.13 31.01
C GLU A 66 -14.16 1.00 30.15
N LYS A 67 -14.61 2.10 29.54
CA LYS A 67 -15.78 2.11 28.63
C LYS A 67 -15.44 1.45 27.30
N ALA A 68 -16.43 0.80 26.68
CA ALA A 68 -16.32 0.40 25.29
C ALA A 68 -16.51 1.61 24.36
N THR A 69 -15.87 1.59 23.19
CA THR A 69 -15.99 2.66 22.17
C THR A 69 -16.92 2.21 21.05
N LYS A 70 -17.91 3.05 20.70
CA LYS A 70 -18.82 2.81 19.56
C LYS A 70 -18.05 3.00 18.26
N ILE A 71 -17.98 1.97 17.43
CA ILE A 71 -17.32 2.00 16.11
C ILE A 71 -18.32 2.34 15.00
N GLY A 72 -19.56 1.85 15.08
CA GLY A 72 -20.53 2.07 14.00
C GLY A 72 -21.89 1.42 14.23
N GLN A 73 -22.72 1.47 13.19
CA GLN A 73 -23.97 0.73 13.10
C GLN A 73 -23.70 -0.67 12.55
N ALA A 74 -24.44 -1.68 13.00
CA ALA A 74 -24.40 -3.01 12.41
C ALA A 74 -24.97 -2.97 10.97
N LYS A 75 -24.56 -3.91 10.11
CA LYS A 75 -25.07 -3.98 8.73
C LYS A 75 -26.60 -4.14 8.79
N GLY A 76 -27.35 -3.20 8.21
CA GLY A 76 -28.80 -3.09 8.42
C GLY A 76 -29.68 -3.55 7.26
N GLU A 77 -29.11 -3.97 6.12
CA GLU A 77 -29.88 -4.28 4.93
C GLU A 77 -29.56 -5.67 4.36
N CYS A 78 -30.61 -6.43 4.07
CA CYS A 78 -30.48 -7.72 3.42
C CYS A 78 -30.30 -7.58 1.90
N PRO A 79 -29.42 -8.39 1.27
CA PRO A 79 -29.30 -8.43 -0.18
C PRO A 79 -30.65 -8.63 -0.89
N PRO A 80 -30.89 -8.00 -2.05
CA PRO A 80 -32.13 -8.18 -2.81
C PRO A 80 -32.45 -9.66 -3.06
N GLY A 81 -33.68 -10.07 -2.75
CA GLY A 81 -34.14 -11.46 -2.89
C GLY A 81 -33.89 -12.36 -1.68
N SER A 82 -33.22 -11.86 -0.64
CA SER A 82 -33.09 -12.53 0.66
C SER A 82 -34.09 -11.99 1.68
N PHE A 83 -34.37 -12.78 2.73
CA PHE A 83 -35.26 -12.42 3.83
C PHE A 83 -34.51 -12.44 5.16
N PHE A 84 -34.88 -11.52 6.05
CA PHE A 84 -34.26 -11.36 7.36
C PHE A 84 -34.87 -12.29 8.40
N ASP A 85 -34.01 -12.97 9.18
CA ASP A 85 -34.41 -13.71 10.37
C ASP A 85 -33.97 -12.97 11.64
N VAL A 86 -34.94 -12.69 12.52
CA VAL A 86 -34.72 -11.92 13.76
C VAL A 86 -33.99 -12.73 14.82
N GLY A 87 -34.18 -14.06 14.87
CA GLY A 87 -33.57 -14.93 15.88
C GLY A 87 -32.07 -15.16 15.63
N LEU A 88 -31.69 -15.26 14.35
CA LEU A 88 -30.29 -15.46 13.93
C LEU A 88 -29.61 -14.18 13.43
N TRP A 89 -30.34 -13.06 13.40
CA TRP A 89 -29.91 -11.72 12.97
C TRP A 89 -29.09 -11.76 11.66
N ALA A 90 -29.63 -12.46 10.67
CA ALA A 90 -28.97 -12.77 9.41
C ALA A 90 -29.99 -12.85 8.26
N CYS A 91 -29.48 -12.72 7.04
CA CYS A 91 -30.27 -12.80 5.81
C CYS A 91 -30.15 -14.19 5.20
N PHE A 92 -31.26 -14.71 4.69
CA PHE A 92 -31.37 -16.05 4.14
C PHE A 92 -32.09 -16.07 2.79
N THR A 93 -31.82 -17.07 1.97
CA THR A 93 -32.55 -17.33 0.72
C THR A 93 -33.00 -18.79 0.63
N CYS A 94 -34.06 -19.06 -0.12
CA CYS A 94 -34.40 -20.43 -0.50
C CYS A 94 -33.67 -20.83 -1.79
N PRO A 95 -33.21 -22.09 -1.92
CA PRO A 95 -32.65 -22.60 -3.17
C PRO A 95 -33.61 -22.38 -4.35
N SER A 96 -33.06 -22.27 -5.56
CA SER A 96 -33.84 -21.98 -6.76
C SER A 96 -35.01 -22.95 -6.96
N GLY A 97 -36.21 -22.40 -7.11
CA GLY A 97 -37.45 -23.15 -7.27
C GLY A 97 -38.07 -23.68 -5.97
N PHE A 98 -37.52 -23.34 -4.81
CA PHE A 98 -38.14 -23.58 -3.50
C PHE A 98 -38.69 -22.26 -2.93
N ASN A 99 -39.82 -22.36 -2.24
CA ASN A 99 -40.49 -21.25 -1.57
C ASN A 99 -40.29 -21.33 -0.05
N ARG A 100 -40.29 -20.18 0.59
CA ARG A 100 -40.17 -20.06 2.04
C ARG A 100 -41.38 -20.67 2.75
N THR A 101 -41.12 -21.58 3.71
CA THR A 101 -42.16 -22.12 4.61
C THR A 101 -42.37 -21.22 5.84
N ALA A 102 -43.20 -21.64 6.80
CA ALA A 102 -43.32 -20.96 8.10
C ALA A 102 -42.31 -21.48 9.15
N ASN A 103 -41.50 -22.50 8.84
CA ASN A 103 -40.60 -23.15 9.80
C ASN A 103 -39.34 -22.31 10.07
N ALA A 104 -38.56 -22.61 11.11
CA ALA A 104 -37.31 -21.87 11.38
C ALA A 104 -36.32 -21.94 10.19
N VAL A 105 -35.56 -20.87 9.94
CA VAL A 105 -34.70 -20.75 8.75
C VAL A 105 -33.49 -21.71 8.75
N ASP A 106 -33.09 -22.16 9.94
CA ASP A 106 -32.04 -23.15 10.17
C ASP A 106 -32.56 -24.60 10.15
N SER A 107 -33.89 -24.79 10.00
CA SER A 107 -34.47 -26.12 9.87
C SER A 107 -34.31 -26.66 8.44
N HIS A 108 -34.18 -27.98 8.32
CA HIS A 108 -34.17 -28.68 7.02
C HIS A 108 -35.50 -28.61 6.25
N VAL A 109 -36.51 -27.95 6.84
CA VAL A 109 -37.84 -27.73 6.26
C VAL A 109 -38.16 -26.25 6.08
N ALA A 110 -37.13 -25.40 6.08
CA ALA A 110 -37.25 -23.95 5.92
C ALA A 110 -37.79 -23.53 4.54
N CYS A 111 -37.53 -24.36 3.52
CA CYS A 111 -37.91 -24.12 2.14
C CYS A 111 -38.61 -25.36 1.55
N SER A 112 -39.69 -25.17 0.80
CA SER A 112 -40.48 -26.25 0.19
C SER A 112 -40.71 -26.07 -1.30
N LYS A 113 -40.84 -27.18 -2.03
CA LYS A 113 -41.21 -27.22 -3.45
C LYS A 113 -42.28 -28.28 -3.67
N ALA A 114 -43.42 -27.88 -4.23
CA ALA A 114 -44.53 -28.80 -4.49
C ALA A 114 -44.16 -29.85 -5.56
N VAL A 115 -44.58 -31.10 -5.34
CA VAL A 115 -44.44 -32.21 -6.29
C VAL A 115 -45.83 -32.61 -6.77
N ASN A 116 -46.14 -32.34 -8.04
CA ASN A 116 -47.43 -32.64 -8.66
C ASN A 116 -47.22 -33.33 -10.02
N PRO A 117 -47.70 -34.59 -10.22
CA PRO A 117 -48.48 -35.41 -9.28
C PRO A 117 -47.64 -35.99 -8.11
N PRO A 118 -48.29 -36.38 -6.99
CA PRO A 118 -47.64 -37.07 -5.87
C PRO A 118 -46.81 -38.27 -6.31
N GLN A 119 -45.59 -38.37 -5.77
CA GLN A 119 -44.72 -39.51 -6.04
C GLN A 119 -44.94 -40.61 -5.00
N PHE A 120 -45.40 -41.78 -5.43
CA PHE A 120 -45.49 -42.96 -4.56
C PHE A 120 -44.17 -43.74 -4.55
N LEU A 121 -43.76 -44.17 -3.36
CA LEU A 121 -42.48 -44.80 -3.08
C LEU A 121 -42.66 -46.02 -2.18
N SER A 122 -41.72 -46.97 -2.28
CA SER A 122 -41.68 -48.15 -1.40
C SER A 122 -40.99 -47.84 -0.08
N ALA A 123 -41.44 -48.45 1.02
CA ALA A 123 -40.73 -48.40 2.29
C ALA A 123 -39.55 -49.38 2.28
N SER A 124 -38.46 -49.03 2.96
CA SER A 124 -37.27 -49.89 3.05
C SER A 124 -37.16 -50.50 4.45
N ARG A 125 -36.88 -51.82 4.53
CA ARG A 125 -36.65 -52.50 5.81
C ARG A 125 -35.28 -52.09 6.35
N VAL A 126 -35.26 -51.47 7.53
CA VAL A 126 -34.05 -50.96 8.18
C VAL A 126 -33.46 -52.01 9.11
N SER A 127 -34.29 -52.69 9.91
CA SER A 127 -33.83 -53.71 10.88
C SER A 127 -34.95 -54.66 11.28
N SER A 128 -34.63 -55.68 12.09
CA SER A 128 -35.63 -56.45 12.82
C SER A 128 -36.02 -55.73 14.13
N HIS A 129 -37.17 -56.06 14.70
CA HIS A 129 -37.58 -55.58 16.02
C HIS A 129 -36.58 -55.96 17.11
N ASN A 130 -36.27 -55.01 17.98
CA ASN A 130 -35.61 -55.32 19.24
C ASN A 130 -36.64 -55.83 20.26
N THR A 131 -36.23 -56.76 21.13
CA THR A 131 -37.10 -57.26 22.20
C THR A 131 -37.09 -56.28 23.37
N CYS A 132 -38.26 -55.82 23.81
CA CYS A 132 -38.35 -54.95 24.99
C CYS A 132 -37.80 -55.67 26.24
N PRO A 133 -37.07 -54.95 27.13
CA PRO A 133 -36.52 -55.53 28.35
C PRO A 133 -37.58 -56.20 29.22
N ALA A 134 -37.23 -57.30 29.91
CA ALA A 134 -38.17 -58.04 30.73
C ALA A 134 -38.83 -57.16 31.82
N GLY A 135 -40.15 -57.26 31.93
CA GLY A 135 -40.97 -56.46 32.85
C GLY A 135 -41.28 -55.03 32.36
N SER A 136 -41.10 -54.74 31.07
CA SER A 136 -41.59 -53.53 30.41
C SER A 136 -42.80 -53.81 29.53
N VAL A 137 -43.56 -52.77 29.20
CA VAL A 137 -44.74 -52.81 28.32
C VAL A 137 -44.37 -52.22 26.97
N ASN A 138 -44.75 -52.90 25.89
CA ASN A 138 -44.59 -52.42 24.52
C ASN A 138 -45.83 -51.61 24.11
N ASP A 139 -45.64 -50.33 23.83
CA ASP A 139 -46.65 -49.42 23.29
C ASP A 139 -46.43 -49.22 21.78
N PRO A 140 -47.44 -49.44 20.92
CA PRO A 140 -47.26 -49.39 19.46
C PRO A 140 -47.02 -47.99 18.88
N ARG A 141 -47.13 -46.91 19.68
CA ARG A 141 -46.85 -45.55 19.22
C ARG A 141 -45.38 -45.39 18.81
N ASN A 142 -45.12 -44.42 17.94
CA ASN A 142 -43.77 -44.03 17.48
C ASN A 142 -42.86 -45.20 17.02
N GLY A 143 -43.45 -46.27 16.46
CA GLY A 143 -42.69 -47.42 15.98
C GLY A 143 -42.39 -48.48 17.05
N GLY A 144 -43.13 -48.50 18.15
CA GLY A 144 -42.97 -49.46 19.24
C GLY A 144 -42.04 -48.90 20.31
N GLU A 145 -42.57 -48.54 21.46
CA GLU A 145 -41.84 -47.99 22.60
C GLU A 145 -41.91 -48.92 23.81
N CYS A 146 -40.78 -49.10 24.50
CA CYS A 146 -40.69 -49.92 25.70
C CYS A 146 -40.73 -49.01 26.94
N TRP A 147 -41.75 -49.18 27.76
CA TRP A 147 -41.98 -48.37 28.96
C TRP A 147 -41.99 -49.23 30.22
N LYS A 148 -41.43 -48.72 31.32
CA LYS A 148 -41.37 -49.46 32.58
C LYS A 148 -41.67 -48.58 33.77
N CYS A 149 -42.47 -49.09 34.70
CA CYS A 149 -42.70 -48.41 35.96
C CYS A 149 -41.50 -48.55 36.90
N PRO A 150 -41.20 -47.51 37.72
CA PRO A 150 -40.17 -47.58 38.74
C PRO A 150 -40.35 -48.78 39.68
N SER A 151 -39.24 -49.28 40.25
CA SER A 151 -39.27 -50.48 41.09
C SER A 151 -40.29 -50.37 42.24
N GLY A 152 -41.20 -51.36 42.30
CA GLY A 152 -42.29 -51.41 43.29
C GLY A 152 -43.55 -50.61 42.92
N TYR A 153 -43.62 -50.01 41.74
CA TYR A 153 -44.82 -49.38 41.17
C TYR A 153 -45.39 -50.25 40.04
N SER A 154 -46.72 -50.29 39.94
CA SER A 154 -47.45 -51.01 38.89
C SER A 154 -48.16 -50.04 37.96
N ARG A 155 -48.49 -50.50 36.74
CA ARG A 155 -49.23 -49.69 35.76
C ARG A 155 -50.62 -49.32 36.28
N THR A 156 -51.02 -48.08 36.01
CA THR A 156 -52.40 -47.62 36.12
C THR A 156 -53.11 -47.81 34.78
N MET A 157 -54.39 -47.38 34.67
CA MET A 157 -55.09 -47.37 33.38
C MET A 157 -54.71 -46.17 32.49
N SER A 158 -53.91 -45.23 32.98
CA SER A 158 -53.47 -44.05 32.22
C SER A 158 -52.45 -44.44 31.14
N SER A 159 -52.35 -43.67 30.06
CA SER A 159 -51.39 -43.94 28.97
C SER A 159 -49.95 -43.98 29.50
N VAL A 160 -49.04 -44.70 28.81
CA VAL A 160 -47.66 -44.90 29.34
C VAL A 160 -46.85 -43.61 29.44
N ASP A 161 -47.19 -42.58 28.66
CA ASP A 161 -46.58 -41.26 28.61
C ASP A 161 -47.25 -40.24 29.54
N ALA A 162 -48.33 -40.63 30.23
CA ALA A 162 -48.98 -39.78 31.22
C ALA A 162 -48.14 -39.70 32.51
N TRP A 163 -48.24 -38.56 33.20
CA TRP A 163 -47.50 -38.33 34.45
C TRP A 163 -47.92 -39.26 35.60
N ASP A 164 -49.10 -39.87 35.52
CA ASP A 164 -49.70 -40.79 36.50
C ASP A 164 -49.74 -42.25 36.02
N ALA A 165 -48.93 -42.58 35.01
CA ALA A 165 -48.81 -43.89 34.39
C ALA A 165 -48.49 -45.05 35.35
N CYS A 166 -47.89 -44.76 36.51
CA CYS A 166 -47.45 -45.76 37.49
C CYS A 166 -47.93 -45.41 38.90
N GLY A 167 -48.58 -46.39 39.55
CA GLY A 167 -49.16 -46.25 40.89
C GLY A 167 -48.60 -47.26 41.88
N LYS A 168 -48.53 -46.86 43.15
CA LYS A 168 -48.17 -47.73 44.29
C LYS A 168 -49.00 -47.32 45.51
N VAL A 169 -49.51 -48.31 46.23
CA VAL A 169 -50.36 -48.07 47.41
C VAL A 169 -49.60 -47.24 48.45
N PHE A 170 -50.22 -46.16 48.93
CA PHE A 170 -49.66 -45.18 49.87
C PHE A 170 -48.44 -44.37 49.36
N ALA A 171 -48.22 -44.32 48.05
CA ALA A 171 -47.24 -43.43 47.44
C ALA A 171 -47.87 -42.62 46.30
N THR A 172 -47.32 -41.43 46.02
CA THR A 172 -47.78 -40.59 44.91
C THR A 172 -47.49 -41.25 43.56
N ALA A 173 -48.43 -41.11 42.62
CA ALA A 173 -48.30 -41.60 41.26
C ALA A 173 -47.09 -40.97 40.56
N ARG A 174 -46.51 -41.70 39.61
CA ARG A 174 -45.29 -41.31 38.88
C ARG A 174 -45.42 -41.67 37.41
N SER A 175 -44.66 -40.99 36.57
CA SER A 175 -44.56 -41.31 35.15
C SER A 175 -43.85 -42.66 34.96
N ALA A 176 -44.19 -43.37 33.90
CA ALA A 176 -43.40 -44.51 33.46
C ALA A 176 -42.08 -44.00 32.88
N GLU A 177 -41.02 -44.79 33.02
CA GLU A 177 -39.72 -44.52 32.44
C GLU A 177 -39.65 -45.09 31.02
N PHE A 178 -39.27 -44.25 30.07
CA PHE A 178 -38.99 -44.67 28.71
C PHE A 178 -37.65 -45.41 28.68
N LEU A 179 -37.69 -46.70 28.32
CA LEU A 179 -36.50 -47.54 28.28
C LEU A 179 -35.85 -47.62 26.89
N GLY A 180 -36.55 -47.17 25.85
CA GLY A 180 -36.09 -47.22 24.47
C GLY A 180 -37.17 -47.69 23.50
N SER A 181 -36.83 -47.75 22.22
CA SER A 181 -37.77 -48.14 21.15
C SER A 181 -37.44 -49.51 20.55
N VAL A 182 -38.48 -50.23 20.15
CA VAL A 182 -38.41 -51.50 19.41
C VAL A 182 -37.75 -51.30 18.04
N CYS A 183 -37.95 -50.13 17.45
CA CYS A 183 -37.36 -49.71 16.19
C CYS A 183 -36.51 -48.43 16.35
N PRO A 184 -35.45 -48.24 15.55
CA PRO A 184 -34.65 -47.02 15.57
C PRO A 184 -35.50 -45.76 15.36
N SER A 185 -35.08 -44.63 15.95
CA SER A 185 -35.78 -43.35 15.80
C SER A 185 -35.95 -42.95 14.32
N GLY A 186 -37.16 -42.50 13.96
CA GLY A 186 -37.50 -42.15 12.57
C GLY A 186 -37.95 -43.34 11.70
N THR A 187 -38.04 -44.54 12.27
CA THR A 187 -38.57 -45.74 11.61
C THR A 187 -39.88 -46.19 12.29
N PHE A 188 -40.66 -47.03 11.62
CA PHE A 188 -41.91 -47.57 12.13
C PHE A 188 -41.89 -49.10 12.15
N ALA A 189 -42.44 -49.68 13.21
CA ALA A 189 -42.63 -51.12 13.35
C ALA A 189 -43.75 -51.62 12.44
N ASP A 190 -43.60 -52.86 11.98
CA ASP A 190 -44.62 -53.61 11.26
C ASP A 190 -44.90 -54.95 11.98
N PRO A 191 -46.15 -55.45 12.00
CA PRO A 191 -46.47 -56.73 12.62
C PRO A 191 -45.65 -57.93 12.11
N ASN A 192 -45.01 -57.82 10.94
CA ASN A 192 -44.11 -58.83 10.41
C ASN A 192 -42.74 -58.94 11.13
N GLY A 193 -42.50 -58.11 12.16
CA GLY A 193 -41.27 -58.14 12.95
C GLY A 193 -40.13 -57.29 12.40
N GLY A 194 -40.40 -56.43 11.41
CA GLY A 194 -39.43 -55.53 10.79
C GLY A 194 -39.68 -54.05 11.10
N CYS A 195 -38.59 -53.29 11.19
CA CYS A 195 -38.59 -51.83 11.24
C CYS A 195 -38.40 -51.28 9.83
N TYR A 196 -39.22 -50.33 9.42
CA TYR A 196 -39.23 -49.77 8.08
C TYR A 196 -39.13 -48.24 8.11
N SER A 197 -38.55 -47.65 7.07
CA SER A 197 -38.53 -46.20 6.89
C SER A 197 -39.01 -45.83 5.49
N CYS A 198 -39.65 -44.67 5.40
CA CYS A 198 -39.93 -44.04 4.12
C CYS A 198 -38.67 -43.29 3.62
N PRO A 199 -38.46 -43.18 2.31
CA PRO A 199 -37.42 -42.32 1.75
C PRO A 199 -37.52 -40.87 2.25
N GLU A 200 -36.42 -40.14 2.26
CA GLU A 200 -36.34 -38.76 2.77
C GLU A 200 -37.43 -37.85 2.16
N ASN A 201 -38.03 -36.95 2.95
CA ASN A 201 -39.15 -36.12 2.51
C ASN A 201 -40.36 -36.90 1.96
N SER A 202 -40.66 -38.09 2.51
CA SER A 202 -41.91 -38.81 2.20
C SER A 202 -42.55 -39.38 3.47
N ILE A 203 -43.89 -39.46 3.46
CA ILE A 203 -44.68 -39.90 4.60
C ILE A 203 -45.34 -41.25 4.30
N ARG A 204 -45.58 -42.04 5.36
CA ARG A 204 -46.23 -43.35 5.26
C ARG A 204 -47.69 -43.20 4.82
N THR A 205 -48.11 -44.04 3.89
CA THR A 205 -49.52 -44.18 3.48
C THR A 205 -50.19 -45.27 4.32
N TRP A 206 -51.50 -45.48 4.10
CA TRP A 206 -52.23 -46.59 4.72
C TRP A 206 -51.91 -47.97 4.12
N GLU A 207 -51.06 -48.03 3.09
CA GLU A 207 -50.71 -49.27 2.42
C GLU A 207 -49.72 -50.13 3.24
N ALA A 208 -49.70 -51.43 2.98
CA ALA A 208 -48.76 -52.35 3.61
C ALA A 208 -47.30 -51.95 3.33
N VAL A 209 -46.38 -52.19 4.27
CA VAL A 209 -44.95 -51.81 4.14
C VAL A 209 -44.25 -52.51 2.97
N THR A 210 -44.77 -53.64 2.51
CA THR A 210 -44.31 -54.39 1.35
C THR A 210 -44.87 -53.87 0.03
N HIS A 211 -45.83 -52.94 0.06
CA HIS A 211 -46.48 -52.42 -1.12
C HIS A 211 -45.66 -51.28 -1.77
N PRO A 212 -45.60 -51.17 -3.10
CA PRO A 212 -44.84 -50.12 -3.77
C PRO A 212 -45.30 -48.68 -3.50
N LYS A 213 -46.51 -48.53 -2.93
CA LYS A 213 -47.11 -47.24 -2.54
C LYS A 213 -47.12 -47.00 -1.02
N ALA A 214 -46.28 -47.71 -0.27
CA ALA A 214 -46.20 -47.59 1.20
C ALA A 214 -45.83 -46.17 1.68
N CYS A 215 -45.21 -45.36 0.82
CA CYS A 215 -44.83 -43.99 1.11
C CYS A 215 -45.30 -43.04 -0.01
N VAL A 216 -45.56 -41.79 0.33
CA VAL A 216 -45.95 -40.74 -0.61
C VAL A 216 -45.15 -39.47 -0.35
N ARG A 217 -44.73 -38.81 -1.43
CA ARG A 217 -44.04 -37.51 -1.43
C ARG A 217 -44.87 -36.49 -2.21
N ASN A 218 -45.39 -35.50 -1.49
CA ASN A 218 -46.17 -34.39 -2.06
C ASN A 218 -45.36 -33.09 -2.15
N GLU A 219 -44.23 -33.01 -1.44
CA GLU A 219 -43.37 -31.84 -1.36
C GLU A 219 -41.91 -32.24 -1.12
N LEU A 220 -40.98 -31.44 -1.64
CA LEU A 220 -39.56 -31.51 -1.32
C LEU A 220 -39.24 -30.43 -0.30
N LEU A 221 -38.52 -30.78 0.75
CA LEU A 221 -38.14 -29.87 1.82
C LEU A 221 -36.61 -29.73 1.86
N THR A 222 -36.13 -28.52 2.13
CA THR A 222 -34.71 -28.23 2.27
C THR A 222 -34.46 -27.04 3.21
N ALA A 223 -33.22 -26.89 3.66
CA ALA A 223 -32.78 -25.75 4.46
C ALA A 223 -32.66 -24.46 3.62
N ALA A 224 -32.75 -23.31 4.29
CA ALA A 224 -32.44 -22.02 3.68
C ALA A 224 -30.92 -21.77 3.68
N ASN A 225 -30.41 -21.05 2.69
CA ASN A 225 -29.01 -20.66 2.62
C ASN A 225 -28.79 -19.35 3.40
N LYS A 226 -27.76 -19.29 4.24
CA LYS A 226 -27.36 -18.06 4.94
C LYS A 226 -26.53 -17.17 4.00
N GLU A 227 -27.02 -15.97 3.71
CA GLU A 227 -26.39 -15.03 2.76
C GLU A 227 -25.46 -14.02 3.45
N ALA A 228 -25.89 -13.47 4.59
CA ALA A 228 -25.14 -12.44 5.29
C ALA A 228 -25.49 -12.43 6.79
N ALA A 229 -24.50 -12.22 7.66
CA ALA A 229 -24.77 -11.82 9.04
C ALA A 229 -24.99 -10.30 9.08
N LEU A 230 -26.08 -9.84 9.71
CA LEU A 230 -26.33 -8.42 9.95
C LEU A 230 -25.63 -7.92 11.23
N THR A 231 -24.46 -8.49 11.52
CA THR A 231 -23.70 -8.26 12.76
C THR A 231 -22.43 -7.45 12.48
N CYS A 232 -21.69 -7.15 13.55
CA CYS A 232 -20.41 -6.44 13.52
C CYS A 232 -19.29 -7.28 12.91
N ASN A 233 -18.17 -6.63 12.56
CA ASN A 233 -17.00 -7.33 12.01
C ASN A 233 -16.37 -8.26 13.08
N PRO A 234 -15.58 -9.28 12.67
CA PRO A 234 -14.86 -10.12 13.62
C PRO A 234 -14.00 -9.29 14.60
N GLY A 235 -14.18 -9.51 15.91
CA GLY A 235 -13.51 -8.75 16.97
C GLY A 235 -14.32 -7.57 17.52
N GLU A 236 -15.42 -7.18 16.88
CA GLU A 236 -16.35 -6.17 17.38
C GLU A 236 -17.50 -6.82 18.17
N HIS A 237 -18.02 -6.10 19.17
CA HIS A 237 -19.12 -6.53 20.01
C HIS A 237 -20.42 -5.88 19.53
N PHE A 238 -21.36 -6.72 19.09
CA PHE A 238 -22.70 -6.29 18.75
C PHE A 238 -23.52 -6.04 20.02
N ASP A 239 -24.22 -4.91 20.04
CA ASP A 239 -25.17 -4.54 21.09
C ASP A 239 -26.46 -3.99 20.46
N PHE A 240 -27.61 -4.33 21.05
CA PHE A 240 -28.95 -3.97 20.53
C PHE A 240 -29.28 -2.47 20.64
N ILE A 241 -28.46 -1.67 21.30
CA ILE A 241 -28.63 -0.21 21.41
C ILE A 241 -28.75 0.45 20.03
N ASP A 242 -29.66 1.43 19.93
CA ASP A 242 -29.89 2.31 18.77
C ASP A 242 -30.15 1.56 17.45
N GLY A 243 -30.75 0.35 17.50
CA GLY A 243 -31.07 -0.44 16.31
C GLY A 243 -29.99 -1.45 15.89
N GLY A 244 -28.97 -1.67 16.73
CA GLY A 244 -27.86 -2.59 16.48
C GLY A 244 -26.57 -1.82 16.22
N THR A 245 -25.72 -1.72 17.25
CA THR A 245 -24.48 -0.95 17.21
C THR A 245 -23.27 -1.82 17.51
N CYS A 246 -22.13 -1.45 16.92
CA CYS A 246 -20.87 -2.18 17.05
C CYS A 246 -19.91 -1.41 17.95
N TRP A 247 -19.34 -2.12 18.92
CA TRP A 247 -18.48 -1.57 19.97
C TRP A 247 -17.17 -2.34 20.05
N THR A 248 -16.11 -1.68 20.50
CA THR A 248 -14.84 -2.37 20.81
C THR A 248 -14.37 -2.01 22.20
N CYS A 249 -13.65 -2.95 22.82
CA CYS A 249 -12.94 -2.71 24.06
C CYS A 249 -11.51 -2.26 23.78
N PRO A 250 -10.90 -1.45 24.68
CA PRO A 250 -9.49 -1.10 24.58
C PRO A 250 -8.57 -2.32 24.45
N GLU A 251 -7.46 -2.19 23.73
CA GLU A 251 -6.49 -3.28 23.54
C GLU A 251 -5.99 -3.82 24.88
N GLY A 252 -5.99 -5.15 25.03
CA GLY A 252 -5.62 -5.81 26.29
C GLY A 252 -6.74 -5.90 27.34
N SER A 253 -7.95 -5.42 27.04
CA SER A 253 -9.15 -5.63 27.87
C SER A 253 -10.14 -6.60 27.21
N VAL A 254 -11.00 -7.20 28.04
CA VAL A 254 -12.09 -8.08 27.58
C VAL A 254 -13.44 -7.48 27.93
N ARG A 255 -14.45 -7.84 27.14
CA ARG A 255 -15.82 -7.43 27.40
C ARG A 255 -16.36 -8.08 28.68
N THR A 256 -16.87 -7.26 29.58
CA THR A 256 -17.58 -7.72 30.78
C THR A 256 -19.06 -8.00 30.50
N ALA A 257 -19.78 -8.51 31.49
CA ALA A 257 -21.25 -8.57 31.45
C ALA A 257 -21.92 -7.20 31.65
N GLY A 258 -21.16 -6.14 31.99
CA GLY A 258 -21.66 -4.77 32.14
C GLY A 258 -22.20 -4.23 30.82
N HIS A 259 -22.91 -3.12 30.80
CA HIS A 259 -23.49 -2.54 29.59
C HIS A 259 -22.44 -1.80 28.73
N VAL A 260 -22.51 -1.77 27.39
CA VAL A 260 -21.42 -1.22 26.53
C VAL A 260 -21.11 0.27 26.80
N LYS A 261 -22.10 1.04 27.24
CA LYS A 261 -21.94 2.46 27.62
C LYS A 261 -21.44 2.67 29.06
N ALA A 262 -21.41 1.61 29.88
CA ALA A 262 -21.04 1.70 31.28
C ALA A 262 -19.52 1.74 31.47
N ASN A 263 -19.06 2.34 32.57
CA ASN A 263 -17.63 2.46 32.87
C ASN A 263 -16.95 1.11 33.15
N ASP A 264 -17.75 0.08 33.44
CA ASP A 264 -17.32 -1.29 33.69
C ASP A 264 -17.43 -2.19 32.44
N ALA A 265 -17.65 -1.62 31.25
CA ALA A 265 -17.88 -2.39 30.04
C ALA A 265 -16.69 -3.28 29.63
N CYS A 266 -15.47 -2.83 29.87
CA CYS A 266 -14.25 -3.55 29.51
C CYS A 266 -13.36 -3.71 30.73
N GLU A 267 -12.87 -4.91 30.98
CA GLU A 267 -11.99 -5.22 32.12
C GLU A 267 -10.60 -5.59 31.63
N PHE A 268 -9.57 -5.02 32.25
CA PHE A 268 -8.19 -5.41 32.00
C PHE A 268 -7.81 -6.62 32.86
N LEU A 269 -7.73 -7.80 32.23
CA LEU A 269 -7.34 -9.05 32.89
C LEU A 269 -5.81 -9.26 32.97
N THR A 270 -5.04 -8.37 32.35
CA THR A 270 -3.58 -8.37 32.33
C THR A 270 -3.01 -7.05 32.82
N MET A 271 -1.75 -7.05 33.23
CA MET A 271 -1.06 -5.80 33.57
C MET A 271 -0.96 -4.88 32.35
N ARG A 272 -0.91 -3.56 32.58
CA ARG A 272 -0.59 -2.59 31.54
C ARG A 272 0.85 -2.11 31.69
N TRP A 273 1.53 -2.03 30.56
CA TRP A 273 2.92 -1.62 30.48
C TRP A 273 3.06 -0.32 29.69
N GLU A 274 3.94 0.55 30.16
CA GLU A 274 4.39 1.71 29.41
C GLU A 274 5.84 1.49 29.01
N GLY A 275 6.04 1.22 27.72
CA GLY A 275 7.35 1.00 27.14
C GLY A 275 8.17 2.28 27.05
N THR A 276 9.48 2.12 26.94
CA THR A 276 10.39 3.26 26.73
C THR A 276 10.15 3.84 25.34
N PRO A 277 9.86 5.15 25.22
CA PRO A 277 9.63 5.76 23.92
C PRO A 277 10.94 5.80 23.10
N ARG A 278 10.80 5.62 21.80
CA ARG A 278 11.94 5.63 20.86
C ARG A 278 12.24 7.04 20.37
N THR A 279 13.49 7.29 19.98
CA THR A 279 13.77 8.44 19.10
C THR A 279 13.36 8.07 17.69
N THR A 280 12.38 8.79 17.18
CA THR A 280 11.98 8.71 15.78
C THR A 280 12.94 9.56 14.94
N ASN A 281 13.16 9.16 13.68
CA ASN A 281 14.01 9.87 12.72
C ASN A 281 13.25 10.03 11.40
N GLY A 282 13.81 10.85 10.51
CA GLY A 282 13.31 11.07 9.15
C GLY A 282 14.38 10.75 8.13
N LEU A 283 13.97 10.38 6.92
CA LEU A 283 14.89 10.01 5.83
C LEU A 283 16.07 10.99 5.69
N PHE A 284 15.79 12.29 5.70
CA PHE A 284 16.81 13.32 5.47
C PHE A 284 17.68 13.67 6.69
N ALA A 285 17.40 13.09 7.86
CA ALA A 285 18.24 13.22 9.05
C ALA A 285 19.20 12.04 9.23
N ILE A 286 19.07 11.00 8.39
CA ILE A 286 19.91 9.80 8.45
C ILE A 286 21.20 10.04 7.65
N PRO A 287 22.38 9.62 8.16
CA PRO A 287 23.62 9.66 7.39
C PRO A 287 23.47 8.98 6.02
N GLY A 288 23.77 9.71 4.95
CA GLY A 288 23.62 9.24 3.56
C GLY A 288 22.19 9.25 3.02
N GLY A 289 21.19 9.61 3.82
CA GLY A 289 19.78 9.61 3.42
C GLY A 289 19.45 10.63 2.32
N MET A 290 20.04 11.84 2.39
CA MET A 290 19.89 12.86 1.33
C MET A 290 20.53 12.41 0.03
N GLU A 291 21.75 11.87 0.08
CA GLU A 291 22.49 11.41 -1.09
C GLU A 291 21.77 10.25 -1.79
N ILE A 292 21.28 9.26 -1.04
CA ILE A 292 20.53 8.13 -1.62
C ILE A 292 19.21 8.62 -2.22
N ALA A 293 18.50 9.55 -1.56
CA ALA A 293 17.29 10.14 -2.12
C ALA A 293 17.57 10.89 -3.44
N ALA A 294 18.66 11.65 -3.50
CA ALA A 294 19.09 12.31 -4.73
C ALA A 294 19.48 11.30 -5.83
N ASP A 295 20.21 10.23 -5.50
CA ASP A 295 20.52 9.15 -6.44
C ASP A 295 19.25 8.53 -7.03
N VAL A 296 18.23 8.29 -6.19
CA VAL A 296 16.93 7.78 -6.63
C VAL A 296 16.24 8.76 -7.58
N LEU A 297 16.25 10.05 -7.26
CA LEU A 297 15.67 11.09 -8.13
C LEU A 297 16.44 11.27 -9.44
N SER A 298 17.75 11.00 -9.45
CA SER A 298 18.55 10.99 -10.68
C SER A 298 18.37 9.73 -11.52
N THR A 299 17.90 8.64 -10.92
CA THR A 299 17.73 7.36 -11.61
C THR A 299 16.44 7.39 -12.45
N PRO A 300 16.52 7.18 -13.78
CA PRO A 300 15.33 7.19 -14.62
C PRO A 300 14.25 6.24 -14.10
N ASN A 301 13.03 6.75 -14.00
CA ASN A 301 11.80 6.02 -13.66
C ASN A 301 11.76 5.41 -12.25
N ALA A 302 12.77 5.62 -11.41
CA ALA A 302 12.83 4.98 -10.10
C ALA A 302 11.58 5.31 -9.27
N VAL A 303 11.23 6.60 -9.16
CA VAL A 303 10.05 7.03 -8.40
C VAL A 303 8.76 6.91 -9.21
N GLU A 304 8.80 7.20 -10.51
CA GLU A 304 7.63 7.05 -11.40
C GLU A 304 7.10 5.61 -11.42
N SER A 305 7.98 4.61 -11.47
CA SER A 305 7.57 3.20 -11.46
C SER A 305 6.85 2.82 -10.16
N VAL A 306 7.22 3.42 -9.03
CA VAL A 306 6.56 3.24 -7.74
C VAL A 306 5.14 3.83 -7.79
N ILE A 307 5.01 5.05 -8.30
CA ILE A 307 3.71 5.74 -8.44
C ILE A 307 2.78 4.98 -9.37
N ARG A 308 3.26 4.55 -10.54
CA ARG A 308 2.45 3.83 -11.54
C ARG A 308 2.00 2.46 -11.04
N ARG A 309 2.88 1.68 -10.39
CA ARG A 309 2.49 0.40 -9.76
C ARG A 309 1.41 0.61 -8.70
N TYR A 310 1.48 1.72 -7.96
CA TYR A 310 0.45 2.06 -6.99
C TYR A 310 -0.89 2.39 -7.66
N MET A 311 -0.88 3.24 -8.68
CA MET A 311 -2.08 3.56 -9.46
C MET A 311 -2.73 2.30 -10.03
N GLU A 312 -1.93 1.40 -10.62
CA GLU A 312 -2.40 0.11 -11.14
C GLU A 312 -3.02 -0.76 -10.03
N ALA A 313 -2.31 -0.94 -8.91
CA ALA A 313 -2.77 -1.74 -7.78
C ALA A 313 -4.08 -1.22 -7.17
N GLN A 314 -4.31 0.10 -7.21
CA GLN A 314 -5.51 0.76 -6.71
C GLN A 314 -6.57 1.04 -7.78
N LYS A 315 -6.32 0.64 -9.03
CA LYS A 315 -7.20 0.94 -10.18
C LYS A 315 -7.48 2.45 -10.33
N ILE A 316 -6.49 3.29 -10.05
CA ILE A 316 -6.54 4.73 -10.27
C ILE A 316 -6.20 4.98 -11.74
N THR A 317 -7.15 5.55 -12.47
CA THR A 317 -7.00 5.88 -13.91
C THR A 317 -6.81 7.38 -14.15
N ASP A 318 -6.90 8.20 -13.10
CA ASP A 318 -6.76 9.65 -13.18
C ASP A 318 -5.28 10.04 -13.11
N GLU A 319 -4.73 10.53 -14.23
CA GLU A 319 -3.33 10.95 -14.34
C GLU A 319 -3.00 12.18 -13.47
N SER A 320 -3.99 12.93 -12.98
CA SER A 320 -3.74 14.02 -12.03
C SER A 320 -3.06 13.50 -10.75
N TYR A 321 -3.34 12.25 -10.33
CA TYR A 321 -2.65 11.62 -9.21
C TYR A 321 -1.15 11.51 -9.43
N PHE A 322 -0.72 11.15 -10.64
CA PHE A 322 0.70 11.07 -10.99
C PHE A 322 1.36 12.44 -10.88
N THR A 323 0.73 13.46 -11.47
CA THR A 323 1.22 14.84 -11.44
C THR A 323 1.30 15.40 -10.02
N GLU A 324 0.27 15.18 -9.20
CA GLU A 324 0.25 15.61 -7.79
C GLU A 324 1.32 14.87 -6.97
N ALA A 325 1.49 13.56 -7.16
CA ALA A 325 2.50 12.78 -6.44
C ALA A 325 3.92 13.25 -6.80
N MET A 326 4.16 13.57 -8.07
CA MET A 326 5.41 14.17 -8.54
C MET A 326 5.60 15.60 -8.00
N GLN A 327 4.52 16.36 -7.80
CA GLN A 327 4.59 17.68 -7.19
C GLN A 327 5.01 17.62 -5.71
N VAL A 328 4.45 16.69 -4.92
CA VAL A 328 4.87 16.48 -3.52
C VAL A 328 6.36 16.15 -3.44
N ILE A 329 6.88 15.33 -4.35
CA ILE A 329 8.33 15.03 -4.39
C ILE A 329 9.17 16.30 -4.63
N ARG A 330 8.67 17.25 -5.43
CA ARG A 330 9.39 18.49 -5.71
C ARG A 330 9.31 19.50 -4.56
N GLU A 331 8.15 19.60 -3.91
CA GLU A 331 7.87 20.66 -2.93
C GLU A 331 8.12 20.23 -1.48
N THR A 332 7.70 19.02 -1.12
CA THR A 332 7.81 18.45 0.23
C THR A 332 8.24 16.98 0.14
N PRO A 333 9.47 16.70 -0.31
CA PRO A 333 9.94 15.32 -0.53
C PRO A 333 9.86 14.45 0.74
N GLU A 334 9.94 15.05 1.93
CA GLU A 334 9.79 14.38 3.23
C GLU A 334 8.39 13.79 3.46
N ASP A 335 7.39 14.28 2.73
CA ASP A 335 6.00 13.84 2.81
C ASP A 335 5.66 12.77 1.76
N SER A 336 6.60 12.44 0.86
CA SER A 336 6.31 11.53 -0.26
C SER A 336 6.48 10.05 0.11
N PRO A 337 5.39 9.27 0.23
CA PRO A 337 5.50 7.83 0.43
C PRO A 337 6.11 7.12 -0.78
N ALA A 338 5.88 7.65 -1.98
CA ALA A 338 6.48 7.09 -3.20
C ALA A 338 8.00 7.23 -3.18
N LEU A 339 8.54 8.37 -2.73
CA LEU A 339 9.97 8.56 -2.58
C LEU A 339 10.55 7.62 -1.51
N LEU A 340 9.90 7.51 -0.34
CA LEU A 340 10.33 6.58 0.71
C LEU A 340 10.40 5.13 0.21
N VAL A 341 9.39 4.68 -0.54
CA VAL A 341 9.39 3.33 -1.10
C VAL A 341 10.47 3.14 -2.18
N ALA A 342 10.67 4.12 -3.05
CA ALA A 342 11.73 4.08 -4.06
C ALA A 342 13.13 4.04 -3.42
N VAL A 343 13.35 4.83 -2.36
CA VAL A 343 14.58 4.81 -1.57
C VAL A 343 14.77 3.46 -0.88
N TYR A 344 13.72 2.87 -0.33
CA TYR A 344 13.80 1.53 0.25
C TYR A 344 14.18 0.46 -0.78
N GLU A 345 13.60 0.50 -1.99
CA GLU A 345 13.99 -0.41 -3.07
C GLU A 345 15.47 -0.20 -3.48
N ARG A 346 15.95 1.05 -3.49
CA ARG A 346 17.38 1.34 -3.69
C ARG A 346 18.24 0.77 -2.56
N ILE A 347 17.84 0.89 -1.30
CA ILE A 347 18.58 0.32 -0.16
C ILE A 347 18.67 -1.20 -0.27
N VAL A 348 17.58 -1.89 -0.63
CA VAL A 348 17.59 -3.34 -0.87
C VAL A 348 18.57 -3.70 -2.00
N ASN A 349 18.64 -2.88 -3.05
CA ASN A 349 19.62 -3.06 -4.13
C ASN A 349 21.07 -2.89 -3.63
N ILE A 350 21.34 -1.88 -2.79
CA ILE A 350 22.66 -1.65 -2.19
C ILE A 350 23.03 -2.83 -1.26
N ILE A 351 22.09 -3.36 -0.47
CA ILE A 351 22.33 -4.54 0.39
C ILE A 351 22.70 -5.76 -0.44
N THR A 352 22.02 -5.98 -1.56
CA THR A 352 22.23 -7.16 -2.42
C THR A 352 23.48 -7.07 -3.30
N LYS A 353 23.78 -5.87 -3.84
CA LYS A 353 24.92 -5.66 -4.75
C LYS A 353 26.19 -5.17 -4.05
N GLY A 354 26.07 -4.74 -2.80
CA GLY A 354 27.15 -4.11 -2.03
C GLY A 354 27.22 -2.58 -2.24
N PRO A 355 27.57 -1.82 -1.19
CA PRO A 355 27.72 -0.37 -1.29
C PRO A 355 28.99 0.02 -2.06
N LYS A 356 28.88 1.05 -2.90
CA LYS A 356 29.94 1.58 -3.76
C LYS A 356 30.49 2.90 -3.23
N THR A 357 29.66 3.71 -2.58
CA THR A 357 30.06 5.04 -2.09
C THR A 357 30.25 5.03 -0.56
N ASN A 358 30.73 6.15 -0.02
CA ASN A 358 30.86 6.31 1.44
C ASN A 358 29.48 6.52 2.08
N TYR A 359 28.63 7.37 1.49
CA TYR A 359 27.28 7.60 2.01
C TYR A 359 26.40 6.33 1.97
N GLU A 360 26.58 5.44 0.99
CA GLU A 360 25.90 4.13 0.98
C GLU A 360 26.37 3.24 2.14
N ARG A 361 27.67 3.25 2.46
CA ARG A 361 28.22 2.50 3.60
C ARG A 361 27.76 3.06 4.93
N ASP A 362 27.76 4.39 5.08
CA ASP A 362 27.31 5.09 6.27
C ASP A 362 25.83 4.81 6.53
N PHE A 363 25.01 4.86 5.47
CA PHE A 363 23.59 4.54 5.55
C PHE A 363 23.35 3.09 5.98
N LEU A 364 23.99 2.11 5.34
CA LEU A 364 23.81 0.69 5.71
C LEU A 364 24.32 0.39 7.12
N GLY A 365 25.43 1.01 7.52
CA GLY A 365 25.94 0.93 8.89
C GLY A 365 24.94 1.46 9.91
N TYR A 366 24.39 2.64 9.65
CA TYR A 366 23.34 3.25 10.46
C TYR A 366 22.10 2.34 10.54
N PHE A 367 21.63 1.82 9.40
CA PHE A 367 20.43 0.99 9.35
C PHE A 367 20.59 -0.34 10.10
N ALA A 368 21.76 -0.98 9.99
CA ALA A 368 22.06 -2.20 10.74
C ALA A 368 22.09 -1.93 12.26
N VAL A 369 22.72 -0.83 12.69
CA VAL A 369 22.73 -0.41 14.10
C VAL A 369 21.32 -0.07 14.59
N TYR A 370 20.50 0.56 13.76
CA TYR A 370 19.12 0.87 14.09
C TYR A 370 18.31 -0.41 14.37
N ILE A 371 18.40 -1.42 13.49
CA ILE A 371 17.73 -2.71 13.68
C ILE A 371 18.28 -3.43 14.93
N GLN A 372 19.60 -3.36 15.15
CA GLN A 372 20.23 -3.93 16.34
C GLN A 372 19.61 -3.33 17.62
N GLN A 373 19.55 -2.01 17.69
CA GLN A 373 19.00 -1.30 18.83
C GLN A 373 17.48 -1.52 18.98
N THR A 374 16.76 -1.74 17.88
CA THR A 374 15.37 -2.24 17.92
C THR A 374 15.28 -3.58 18.61
N ARG A 375 16.08 -4.57 18.20
CA ARG A 375 16.06 -5.91 18.81
C ARG A 375 16.40 -5.82 20.30
N GLN A 376 17.40 -5.03 20.67
CA GLN A 376 17.82 -4.82 22.06
C GLN A 376 16.72 -4.17 22.90
N LEU A 377 16.06 -3.14 22.38
CA LEU A 377 14.94 -2.50 23.06
C LEU A 377 13.81 -3.50 23.26
N THR A 378 13.39 -4.19 22.20
CA THR A 378 12.33 -5.19 22.24
C THR A 378 12.60 -6.26 23.30
N ALA A 379 13.80 -6.84 23.31
CA ALA A 379 14.20 -7.84 24.31
C ALA A 379 14.27 -7.26 25.74
N THR A 380 14.68 -6.01 25.87
CA THR A 380 14.73 -5.31 27.17
C THR A 380 13.33 -5.05 27.71
N GLU A 381 12.40 -4.59 26.88
CA GLU A 381 10.99 -4.35 27.24
C GLU A 381 10.28 -5.65 27.60
N MET A 382 10.53 -6.73 26.85
CA MET A 382 10.07 -8.09 27.18
C MET A 382 10.55 -8.53 28.56
N SER A 383 11.84 -8.36 28.87
CA SER A 383 12.41 -8.76 30.15
C SER A 383 11.91 -7.92 31.33
N ARG A 384 11.88 -6.60 31.18
CA ARG A 384 11.43 -5.70 32.25
C ARG A 384 9.95 -5.89 32.58
N SER A 385 9.11 -6.04 31.56
CA SER A 385 7.68 -6.29 31.77
C SER A 385 7.44 -7.64 32.47
N TRP A 386 8.18 -8.69 32.08
CA TRP A 386 8.15 -9.99 32.76
C TRP A 386 8.58 -9.89 34.23
N ASP A 387 9.67 -9.19 34.52
CA ASP A 387 10.16 -9.00 35.89
C ASP A 387 9.19 -8.20 36.76
N SER A 388 8.57 -7.16 36.20
CA SER A 388 7.53 -6.36 36.86
C SER A 388 6.31 -7.22 37.21
N TRP A 389 5.87 -8.06 36.28
CA TRP A 389 4.77 -9.00 36.52
C TRP A 389 5.11 -10.01 37.64
N LYS A 390 6.27 -10.67 37.55
CA LYS A 390 6.73 -11.66 38.55
C LYS A 390 6.77 -11.05 39.96
N ARG A 391 7.40 -9.88 40.11
CA ARG A 391 7.43 -9.14 41.39
C ARG A 391 6.02 -8.77 41.88
N GLY A 392 5.12 -8.41 40.97
CA GLY A 392 3.73 -8.10 41.30
C GLY A 392 2.98 -9.30 41.87
N VAL A 393 3.19 -10.50 41.30
CA VAL A 393 2.62 -11.76 41.81
C VAL A 393 3.19 -12.08 43.20
N GLU A 394 4.50 -11.95 43.40
CA GLU A 394 5.17 -12.19 44.69
C GLU A 394 4.67 -11.23 45.79
N LEU A 395 4.57 -9.93 45.50
CA LEU A 395 4.09 -8.93 46.45
C LEU A 395 2.63 -9.16 46.85
N ARG A 396 1.78 -9.63 45.92
CA ARG A 396 0.38 -10.04 46.22
C ARG A 396 0.32 -11.28 47.08
N ALA A 397 1.12 -12.31 46.76
CA ALA A 397 1.21 -13.51 47.58
C ALA A 397 1.67 -13.20 49.02
N GLY A 398 2.62 -12.27 49.18
CA GLY A 398 3.07 -11.77 50.48
C GLY A 398 2.00 -10.98 51.24
N ALA A 399 1.24 -10.11 50.58
CA ALA A 399 0.15 -9.34 51.18
C ALA A 399 -1.06 -10.21 51.59
N ASN A 400 -1.35 -11.26 50.82
CA ASN A 400 -2.46 -12.20 51.07
C ASN A 400 -2.22 -13.15 52.23
N ASN A 401 -0.99 -13.24 52.76
CA ASN A 401 -0.75 -13.95 54.02
C ASN A 401 -1.26 -13.18 55.26
N MET A 402 -1.77 -11.95 55.10
CA MET A 402 -2.37 -11.14 56.18
C MET A 402 -3.91 -11.03 56.13
N ARG A 403 -4.62 -11.64 55.15
CA ARG A 403 -6.09 -11.57 55.03
C ARG A 403 -6.75 -12.96 54.90
N THR A 404 -7.95 -13.08 55.47
CA THR A 404 -8.76 -14.30 55.65
C THR A 404 -9.00 -15.14 54.39
N ASN A 405 -9.19 -16.46 54.58
CA ASN A 405 -9.33 -17.53 53.58
C ASN A 405 -10.29 -17.30 52.38
N MET A 406 -11.25 -16.38 52.46
CA MET A 406 -12.18 -16.08 51.36
C MET A 406 -11.58 -15.19 50.25
N ALA A 407 -10.57 -14.36 50.56
CA ALA A 407 -9.89 -13.53 49.56
C ALA A 407 -8.97 -14.36 48.63
N ARG A 408 -8.56 -15.55 49.07
CA ARG A 408 -7.71 -16.48 48.31
C ARG A 408 -8.43 -17.16 47.14
N LEU A 409 -9.77 -17.23 47.15
CA LEU A 409 -10.53 -17.96 46.11
C LEU A 409 -10.77 -17.14 44.83
N TYR A 410 -10.62 -15.82 44.88
CA TYR A 410 -10.88 -14.90 43.76
C TYR A 410 -9.64 -14.12 43.28
N ASP A 411 -8.53 -14.16 44.01
CA ASP A 411 -7.25 -13.55 43.57
C ASP A 411 -6.43 -14.54 42.73
N VAL A 412 -7.01 -14.96 41.61
CA VAL A 412 -6.29 -15.62 40.52
C VAL A 412 -5.50 -14.55 39.78
N GLY A 413 -4.36 -14.16 40.36
CA GLY A 413 -3.53 -13.05 39.91
C GLY A 413 -3.45 -12.89 38.38
N TYR A 414 -3.48 -11.63 37.93
CA TYR A 414 -3.47 -11.21 36.52
C TYR A 414 -2.61 -12.12 35.64
N LYS A 415 -3.21 -12.62 34.54
CA LYS A 415 -2.50 -13.46 33.57
C LYS A 415 -1.24 -12.71 33.09
N PRO A 416 -0.13 -13.44 32.85
CA PRO A 416 1.05 -12.81 32.28
C PRO A 416 0.66 -12.15 30.94
N PRO A 417 1.11 -10.91 30.71
CA PRO A 417 0.77 -10.20 29.49
C PRO A 417 1.36 -10.90 28.26
N SER A 418 0.67 -10.82 27.12
CA SER A 418 1.23 -11.20 25.82
C SER A 418 2.40 -10.30 25.47
N VAL A 419 3.52 -10.90 25.10
CA VAL A 419 4.75 -10.20 24.68
C VAL A 419 4.47 -9.17 23.58
N GLU A 420 3.56 -9.49 22.66
CA GLU A 420 3.15 -8.61 21.56
C GLU A 420 2.50 -7.30 22.06
N THR A 421 1.60 -7.39 23.04
CA THR A 421 0.87 -6.24 23.59
C THR A 421 1.76 -5.35 24.47
N LEU A 422 2.85 -5.88 24.99
CA LEU A 422 3.82 -5.11 25.77
C LEU A 422 4.75 -4.31 24.88
N VAL A 423 5.25 -4.92 23.81
CA VAL A 423 6.19 -4.31 22.85
C VAL A 423 5.50 -3.26 21.99
N SER A 424 4.20 -3.39 21.71
CA SER A 424 3.43 -2.41 20.94
C SER A 424 3.51 -0.99 21.51
N SER A 425 3.59 -0.85 22.84
CA SER A 425 3.76 0.46 23.51
C SER A 425 5.10 1.14 23.22
N SER A 426 6.12 0.40 22.80
CA SER A 426 7.45 0.91 22.40
C SER A 426 7.60 1.12 20.89
N MET A 427 6.67 0.58 20.10
CA MET A 427 6.71 0.58 18.62
C MET A 427 5.60 1.44 18.03
N HIS A 428 5.53 2.69 18.50
CA HIS A 428 4.62 3.66 17.92
C HIS A 428 4.99 3.95 16.46
N LEU A 429 4.00 3.79 15.58
CA LEU A 429 4.07 4.21 14.19
C LEU A 429 3.34 5.54 14.04
N ALA A 430 4.04 6.56 13.58
CA ALA A 430 3.42 7.78 13.10
C ALA A 430 2.54 7.48 11.87
N PRO A 431 1.53 8.33 11.57
CA PRO A 431 0.69 8.16 10.39
C PRO A 431 1.46 7.98 9.08
N SER A 432 2.55 8.72 8.90
CA SER A 432 3.49 8.63 7.77
C SER A 432 4.11 7.24 7.59
N ALA A 433 4.49 6.56 8.68
CA ALA A 433 5.04 5.21 8.63
C ALA A 433 3.98 4.17 8.23
N VAL A 434 2.75 4.31 8.75
CA VAL A 434 1.61 3.47 8.38
C VAL A 434 1.30 3.62 6.89
N ILE A 435 1.30 4.87 6.40
CA ILE A 435 1.10 5.21 5.00
C ILE A 435 2.18 4.54 4.14
N THR A 436 3.45 4.64 4.53
CA THR A 436 4.58 4.05 3.78
C THR A 436 4.51 2.53 3.74
N LEU A 437 4.21 1.87 4.86
CA LEU A 437 4.03 0.41 4.93
C LEU A 437 2.83 -0.07 4.11
N GLY A 438 1.72 0.66 4.18
CA GLY A 438 0.53 0.39 3.37
C GLY A 438 0.84 0.51 1.88
N TYR A 439 1.51 1.60 1.48
CA TYR A 439 1.92 1.85 0.11
C TYR A 439 2.83 0.73 -0.43
N ALA A 440 3.89 0.38 0.30
CA ALA A 440 4.81 -0.70 -0.06
C ALA A 440 4.11 -2.07 -0.18
N SER A 441 3.16 -2.34 0.71
CA SER A 441 2.42 -3.61 0.73
C SER A 441 1.47 -3.73 -0.46
N LEU A 442 0.81 -2.62 -0.84
CA LEU A 442 -0.12 -2.59 -1.97
C LEU A 442 0.56 -2.81 -3.32
N ILE A 443 1.77 -2.27 -3.52
CA ILE A 443 2.54 -2.47 -4.77
C ILE A 443 3.40 -3.73 -4.76
N GLY A 444 3.41 -4.47 -3.64
CA GLY A 444 4.04 -5.77 -3.56
C GLY A 444 5.58 -5.76 -3.61
N VAL A 445 6.26 -4.84 -2.92
CA VAL A 445 7.73 -4.77 -2.85
C VAL A 445 8.37 -6.13 -2.49
N GLU A 446 9.38 -6.59 -3.21
CA GLU A 446 9.96 -7.96 -3.12
C GLU A 446 10.63 -8.31 -1.79
N SER A 447 11.03 -7.30 -1.03
CA SER A 447 11.61 -7.44 0.30
C SER A 447 10.58 -7.62 1.41
N VAL A 448 9.30 -7.82 1.06
CA VAL A 448 8.21 -8.16 1.98
C VAL A 448 7.73 -9.60 1.71
N SER A 449 7.47 -10.40 2.76
CA SER A 449 6.93 -11.75 2.58
C SER A 449 5.49 -11.73 2.03
N SER A 450 5.08 -12.75 1.28
CA SER A 450 3.73 -12.84 0.71
C SER A 450 2.62 -12.84 1.78
N GLY A 451 2.83 -13.51 2.91
CA GLY A 451 1.89 -13.52 4.03
C GLY A 451 1.76 -12.17 4.73
N PHE A 452 2.86 -11.41 4.85
CA PHE A 452 2.80 -10.03 5.36
C PHE A 452 2.12 -9.11 4.35
N LYS A 453 2.42 -9.26 3.04
CA LYS A 453 1.76 -8.49 1.97
C LYS A 453 0.25 -8.66 2.02
N SER A 454 -0.27 -9.88 2.11
CA SER A 454 -1.73 -10.11 2.12
C SER A 454 -2.40 -9.54 3.37
N ALA A 455 -1.79 -9.71 4.55
CA ALA A 455 -2.32 -9.15 5.80
C ALA A 455 -2.27 -7.62 5.81
N ALA A 456 -1.10 -7.03 5.52
CA ALA A 456 -0.91 -5.58 5.51
C ALA A 456 -1.67 -4.90 4.36
N ALA A 457 -1.78 -5.52 3.19
CA ALA A 457 -2.60 -5.01 2.08
C ALA A 457 -4.11 -5.09 2.39
N GLY A 458 -4.56 -6.11 3.13
CA GLY A 458 -5.94 -6.20 3.61
C GLY A 458 -6.28 -5.04 4.56
N LEU A 459 -5.39 -4.76 5.51
CA LEU A 459 -5.51 -3.63 6.44
C LEU A 459 -5.43 -2.28 5.70
N ALA A 460 -4.49 -2.15 4.76
CA ALA A 460 -4.33 -1.00 3.89
C ALA A 460 -5.63 -0.70 3.12
N LYS A 461 -6.26 -1.70 2.50
CA LYS A 461 -7.50 -1.52 1.73
C LYS A 461 -8.70 -1.06 2.56
N GLN A 462 -8.75 -1.36 3.85
CA GLN A 462 -9.84 -0.94 4.74
C GLN A 462 -9.69 0.51 5.22
N ILE A 463 -8.47 1.04 5.21
CA ILE A 463 -8.12 2.31 5.85
C ILE A 463 -7.84 3.42 4.80
N LEU A 464 -7.28 3.04 3.65
CA LEU A 464 -6.72 3.99 2.67
C LEU A 464 -7.68 4.53 1.57
N PRO A 465 -8.87 3.97 1.24
CA PRO A 465 -9.61 4.41 0.05
C PRO A 465 -10.15 5.84 0.11
N TYR A 466 -10.18 6.48 1.29
CA TYR A 466 -10.57 7.89 1.46
C TYR A 466 -9.38 8.87 1.49
N ALA A 467 -8.19 8.44 1.89
CA ALA A 467 -7.01 9.31 2.03
C ALA A 467 -6.12 9.35 0.76
N PHE A 468 -6.27 8.40 -0.16
CA PHE A 468 -5.33 8.18 -1.27
C PHE A 468 -5.91 8.34 -2.69
N LYS A 469 -7.20 8.69 -2.82
CA LYS A 469 -7.75 9.10 -4.13
C LYS A 469 -7.32 10.50 -4.55
N LYS A 470 -6.79 11.30 -3.63
CA LYS A 470 -6.21 12.63 -3.85
C LYS A 470 -4.95 12.76 -2.99
N VAL A 471 -3.89 13.33 -3.54
CA VAL A 471 -2.61 13.50 -2.83
C VAL A 471 -2.74 14.49 -1.67
N THR A 472 -3.72 15.40 -1.70
CA THR A 472 -3.98 16.36 -0.61
C THR A 472 -4.52 15.74 0.69
N GLY A 473 -4.87 14.45 0.71
CA GLY A 473 -5.42 13.74 1.87
C GLY A 473 -4.41 13.18 2.88
N TYR A 474 -3.10 13.23 2.56
CA TYR A 474 -2.04 12.56 3.34
C TYR A 474 -1.93 13.01 4.81
N VAL A 475 -2.25 14.28 5.11
CA VAL A 475 -1.86 14.93 6.38
C VAL A 475 -3.03 15.07 7.38
N GLY A 476 -4.27 14.75 7.00
CA GLY A 476 -5.45 15.19 7.77
C GLY A 476 -6.33 14.12 8.44
N ILE A 477 -6.27 12.84 8.05
CA ILE A 477 -7.42 11.92 8.29
C ILE A 477 -7.10 10.70 9.17
N MET A 478 -5.83 10.44 9.51
CA MET A 478 -5.48 9.20 10.21
C MET A 478 -5.56 9.35 11.73
N SER A 479 -6.70 8.97 12.32
CA SER A 479 -6.83 8.77 13.77
C SER A 479 -5.83 7.72 14.28
N LYS A 480 -5.38 7.84 15.54
CA LYS A 480 -4.48 6.86 16.20
C LYS A 480 -5.01 5.41 16.12
N SER A 481 -6.33 5.24 16.05
CA SER A 481 -6.99 3.93 15.93
C SER A 481 -6.62 3.16 14.65
N PHE A 482 -6.22 3.86 13.58
CA PHE A 482 -5.83 3.23 12.31
C PHE A 482 -4.38 2.72 12.30
N ALA A 483 -3.53 3.18 13.22
CA ALA A 483 -2.15 2.71 13.32
C ALA A 483 -2.06 1.36 14.06
N LEU A 484 -3.03 1.05 14.93
CA LEU A 484 -3.02 -0.13 15.80
C LEU A 484 -2.78 -1.46 15.05
N PRO A 485 -3.46 -1.75 13.92
CA PRO A 485 -3.24 -3.00 13.21
C PRO A 485 -1.82 -3.10 12.61
N PHE A 486 -1.26 -1.99 12.14
CA PHE A 486 0.11 -1.95 11.61
C PHE A 486 1.16 -2.06 12.72
N ILE A 487 0.87 -1.54 13.91
CA ILE A 487 1.72 -1.74 15.10
C ILE A 487 1.77 -3.23 15.44
N ALA A 488 0.62 -3.91 15.53
CA ALA A 488 0.58 -5.34 15.83
C ALA A 488 1.39 -6.17 14.81
N VAL A 489 1.23 -5.88 13.51
CA VAL A 489 1.98 -6.55 12.44
C VAL A 489 3.48 -6.24 12.50
N THR A 490 3.85 -5.01 12.88
CA THR A 490 5.26 -4.59 13.07
C THR A 490 5.90 -5.32 14.25
N VAL A 491 5.21 -5.36 15.38
CA VAL A 491 5.66 -6.11 16.56
C VAL A 491 5.81 -7.59 16.21
N ALA A 492 4.80 -8.20 15.60
CA ALA A 492 4.86 -9.59 15.19
C ALA A 492 6.05 -9.88 14.27
N ALA A 493 6.34 -9.00 13.30
CA ALA A 493 7.50 -9.15 12.42
C ALA A 493 8.83 -9.19 13.19
N ILE A 494 8.99 -8.37 14.22
CA ILE A 494 10.22 -8.27 15.02
C ILE A 494 10.31 -9.40 16.05
N VAL A 495 9.21 -9.75 16.72
CA VAL A 495 9.19 -10.86 17.68
C VAL A 495 9.42 -12.19 16.97
N THR A 496 8.77 -12.42 15.83
CA THR A 496 8.95 -13.65 15.05
C THR A 496 10.33 -13.76 14.41
N SER A 497 10.98 -12.64 14.06
CA SER A 497 12.34 -12.69 13.55
C SER A 497 13.35 -13.06 14.65
N ILE A 498 13.19 -12.50 15.86
CA ILE A 498 13.97 -12.90 17.05
C ILE A 498 13.74 -14.38 17.34
N ALA A 499 12.49 -14.83 17.37
CA ALA A 499 12.13 -16.23 17.66
C ALA A 499 12.58 -17.21 16.56
N ALA A 500 12.57 -16.83 15.28
CA ALA A 500 13.00 -17.69 14.17
C ALA A 500 14.52 -17.94 14.14
N GLU A 501 15.30 -17.19 14.91
CA GLU A 501 16.73 -17.47 15.13
C GLU A 501 16.98 -18.54 16.21
N ASN A 502 15.91 -19.02 16.87
CA ASN A 502 15.91 -20.14 17.79
C ASN A 502 15.22 -21.37 17.16
N THR A 503 15.91 -22.51 17.14
CA THR A 503 15.42 -23.78 16.58
C THR A 503 14.82 -24.72 17.63
N GLY A 504 14.39 -24.23 18.79
CA GLY A 504 13.93 -25.05 19.91
C GLY A 504 12.42 -24.96 20.15
N GLU A 505 11.70 -26.07 20.00
CA GLU A 505 10.38 -26.24 20.62
C GLU A 505 10.55 -26.18 22.15
N MET A 506 9.91 -25.22 22.82
CA MET A 506 9.24 -25.35 24.14
C MET A 506 8.78 -23.97 24.63
N ILE A 507 7.47 -23.74 24.55
CA ILE A 507 6.78 -22.51 24.97
C ILE A 507 6.73 -22.45 26.51
N LYS A 508 7.72 -21.78 27.10
CA LYS A 508 7.56 -21.04 28.36
C LYS A 508 7.93 -19.60 28.06
N GLN A 509 7.03 -18.65 28.33
CA GLN A 509 7.24 -17.23 28.06
C GLN A 509 8.58 -16.71 28.64
N GLU A 510 9.04 -17.27 29.75
CA GLU A 510 10.32 -16.95 30.38
C GLU A 510 11.57 -17.35 29.55
N ALA A 511 11.55 -18.49 28.87
CA ALA A 511 12.66 -18.93 28.02
C ALA A 511 12.80 -18.04 26.78
N LEU A 512 11.67 -17.63 26.20
CA LEU A 512 11.62 -16.69 25.08
C LEU A 512 12.24 -15.33 25.44
N VAL A 513 11.95 -14.82 26.65
CA VAL A 513 12.48 -13.54 27.15
C VAL A 513 14.01 -13.59 27.30
N HIS A 514 14.54 -14.68 27.86
CA HIS A 514 15.98 -14.85 28.03
C HIS A 514 16.71 -15.01 26.69
N ASP A 515 16.18 -15.85 25.80
CA ASP A 515 16.82 -16.07 24.50
C ASP A 515 16.76 -14.82 23.62
N ALA A 516 15.69 -14.03 23.72
CA ALA A 516 15.56 -12.76 23.00
C ALA A 516 16.69 -11.79 23.34
N GLN A 517 17.16 -11.74 24.59
CA GLN A 517 18.28 -10.88 25.00
C GLN A 517 19.60 -11.29 24.36
N GLU A 518 19.87 -12.60 24.25
CA GLU A 518 21.10 -13.11 23.63
C GLU A 518 21.06 -12.95 22.10
N ILE A 519 19.92 -13.23 21.48
CA ILE A 519 19.71 -13.00 20.04
C ILE A 519 19.83 -11.51 19.71
N ALA A 520 19.27 -10.63 20.54
CA ALA A 520 19.35 -9.18 20.38
C ALA A 520 20.76 -8.61 20.58
N LYS A 521 21.75 -9.38 21.04
CA LYS A 521 23.16 -8.95 21.08
C LYS A 521 23.92 -9.33 19.81
N ARG A 522 23.40 -10.25 18.99
CA ARG A 522 24.05 -10.71 17.75
C ARG A 522 24.02 -9.59 16.71
N PRO A 523 25.14 -9.30 16.02
CA PRO A 523 25.20 -8.25 15.03
C PRO A 523 24.26 -8.51 13.86
N VAL A 524 23.48 -7.50 13.48
CA VAL A 524 22.58 -7.55 12.33
C VAL A 524 23.36 -7.68 11.02
N ASN A 525 22.98 -8.65 10.20
CA ASN A 525 23.46 -8.80 8.83
C ASN A 525 22.31 -8.57 7.84
N LEU A 526 22.27 -7.39 7.22
CA LEU A 526 21.19 -6.96 6.32
C LEU A 526 21.03 -7.91 5.12
N ALA A 527 22.13 -8.44 4.57
CA ALA A 527 22.08 -9.35 3.42
C ALA A 527 21.46 -10.71 3.80
N LEU A 528 21.75 -11.22 5.00
CA LEU A 528 21.14 -12.43 5.51
C LEU A 528 19.65 -12.24 5.81
N MET A 529 19.26 -11.05 6.28
CA MET A 529 17.85 -10.73 6.56
C MET A 529 16.97 -10.80 5.30
N LEU A 530 17.51 -10.48 4.13
CA LEU A 530 16.79 -10.62 2.85
C LEU A 530 16.56 -12.08 2.42
N GLN A 531 17.15 -13.06 3.08
CA GLN A 531 17.03 -14.48 2.69
C GLN A 531 15.85 -15.19 3.36
N ARG A 532 15.35 -14.72 4.51
CA ARG A 532 14.26 -15.36 5.25
C ARG A 532 12.99 -14.50 5.28
N PRO A 533 11.78 -15.09 5.17
CA PRO A 533 10.52 -14.33 5.18
C PRO A 533 10.30 -13.48 6.45
N THR A 534 10.64 -14.01 7.64
CA THR A 534 10.46 -13.31 8.92
C THR A 534 11.37 -12.09 9.04
N THR A 535 12.64 -12.22 8.68
CA THR A 535 13.63 -11.13 8.72
C THR A 535 13.42 -10.09 7.61
N LYS A 536 12.82 -10.47 6.47
CA LYS A 536 12.35 -9.52 5.44
C LYS A 536 11.29 -8.55 6.00
N ASN A 537 10.34 -9.07 6.76
CA ASN A 537 9.31 -8.25 7.40
C ASN A 537 9.93 -7.32 8.46
N GLU A 538 10.89 -7.81 9.24
CA GLU A 538 11.64 -6.98 10.19
C GLU A 538 12.39 -5.83 9.49
N LEU A 539 12.98 -6.07 8.32
CA LEU A 539 13.71 -5.06 7.56
C LEU A 539 12.79 -3.88 7.15
N VAL A 540 11.65 -4.17 6.52
CA VAL A 540 10.73 -3.13 6.04
C VAL A 540 10.05 -2.38 7.19
N THR A 541 9.75 -3.08 8.29
CA THR A 541 9.12 -2.47 9.47
C THR A 541 10.09 -1.55 10.21
N ASN A 542 11.37 -1.94 10.33
CA ASN A 542 12.41 -1.06 10.85
C ASN A 542 12.67 0.13 9.92
N TRP A 543 12.64 -0.06 8.60
CA TRP A 543 12.70 1.06 7.65
C TRP A 543 11.60 2.08 7.92
N ALA A 544 10.35 1.63 8.07
CA ALA A 544 9.23 2.51 8.35
C ALA A 544 9.32 3.20 9.72
N LEU A 545 9.76 2.48 10.76
CA LEU A 545 10.01 3.05 12.09
C LEU A 545 11.14 4.11 12.06
N MET A 546 12.17 3.88 11.25
CA MET A 546 13.35 4.74 11.17
C MET A 546 13.08 6.03 10.40
N THR A 547 12.14 6.02 9.44
CA THR A 547 11.88 7.14 8.52
C THR A 547 10.56 7.86 8.78
N GLN A 548 9.94 7.61 9.94
CA GLN A 548 8.60 8.08 10.23
C GLN A 548 8.45 9.59 10.46
N GLU A 549 9.52 10.32 10.81
CA GLU A 549 9.45 11.77 10.97
C GLU A 549 9.61 12.49 9.63
N GLN A 550 8.76 13.48 9.39
CA GLN A 550 8.80 14.35 8.19
C GLN A 550 9.84 15.46 8.38
N ILE A 551 11.11 15.07 8.48
CA ILE A 551 12.23 16.02 8.64
C ILE A 551 12.63 16.54 7.27
N LYS A 552 12.54 17.85 7.06
CA LYS A 552 12.97 18.53 5.82
C LYS A 552 14.45 18.30 5.53
N PRO A 553 14.84 18.17 4.25
CA PRO A 553 16.24 18.09 3.88
C PRO A 553 16.99 19.39 4.20
N ASN A 554 18.28 19.26 4.51
CA ASN A 554 19.13 20.43 4.69
C ASN A 554 19.16 21.23 3.38
N GLN A 555 18.66 22.46 3.40
CA GLN A 555 18.44 23.24 2.17
C GLN A 555 19.69 23.43 1.31
N VAL A 556 20.84 23.68 1.93
CA VAL A 556 22.09 23.97 1.20
C VAL A 556 22.62 22.70 0.53
N GLN A 557 22.71 21.61 1.29
CA GLN A 557 23.18 20.32 0.77
C GLN A 557 22.22 19.76 -0.28
N TRP A 558 20.91 19.84 -0.03
CA TRP A 558 19.89 19.40 -0.96
C TRP A 558 19.90 20.19 -2.27
N ALA A 559 20.01 21.52 -2.21
CA ALA A 559 20.14 22.34 -3.41
C ALA A 559 21.38 21.99 -4.23
N SER A 560 22.49 21.60 -3.58
CA SER A 560 23.68 21.11 -4.29
C SER A 560 23.43 19.77 -4.98
N LEU A 561 22.88 18.79 -4.27
CA LEU A 561 22.59 17.46 -4.82
C LEU A 561 21.61 17.55 -6.00
N MET A 562 20.57 18.37 -5.88
CA MET A 562 19.57 18.52 -6.94
C MET A 562 20.12 19.17 -8.21
N LYS A 563 21.18 19.99 -8.12
CA LYS A 563 21.89 20.48 -9.31
C LYS A 563 22.58 19.36 -10.09
N ASP A 564 23.09 18.35 -9.40
CA ASP A 564 23.74 17.21 -10.02
C ASP A 564 22.71 16.20 -10.57
N VAL A 565 21.57 16.04 -9.87
CA VAL A 565 20.39 15.31 -10.39
C VAL A 565 19.92 15.88 -11.72
N ALA A 566 19.81 17.21 -11.83
CA ALA A 566 19.41 17.89 -13.06
C ALA A 566 20.36 17.63 -14.24
N LYS A 567 21.65 17.35 -13.97
CA LYS A 567 22.65 16.98 -14.98
C LYS A 567 22.63 15.50 -15.35
N ALA A 568 22.12 14.63 -14.47
CA ALA A 568 22.25 13.18 -14.55
C ALA A 568 21.05 12.44 -15.17
N SER A 569 19.93 13.11 -15.43
CA SER A 569 18.70 12.47 -15.91
C SER A 569 18.33 12.94 -17.33
N PRO A 570 18.70 12.24 -18.42
CA PRO A 570 18.34 12.71 -19.74
C PRO A 570 17.81 11.64 -20.70
N THR A 571 16.72 10.95 -20.36
CA THR A 571 15.98 10.22 -21.40
C THR A 571 14.49 10.51 -21.35
N VAL A 572 14.00 11.23 -22.36
CA VAL A 572 12.58 11.20 -22.72
C VAL A 572 12.21 9.75 -23.06
N MET A 573 11.28 9.20 -22.28
CA MET A 573 10.77 7.84 -22.42
C MET A 573 9.87 7.72 -23.65
N GLY A 574 9.93 6.56 -24.29
CA GLY A 574 9.03 6.16 -25.35
C GLY A 574 9.66 5.12 -26.27
N THR A 575 8.82 4.48 -27.08
CA THR A 575 9.21 3.41 -28.01
C THR A 575 8.77 3.68 -29.45
N LYS A 576 7.81 4.59 -29.66
CA LYS A 576 7.27 4.88 -30.98
C LYS A 576 6.79 6.33 -31.12
N TRP A 577 6.69 6.76 -32.37
CA TRP A 577 6.05 8.03 -32.73
C TRP A 577 4.54 7.84 -32.86
N VAL A 578 3.77 8.74 -32.26
CA VAL A 578 2.30 8.79 -32.32
C VAL A 578 1.91 10.09 -33.02
N ASP A 579 1.33 9.96 -34.21
CA ASP A 579 0.92 11.10 -35.03
C ASP A 579 -0.44 11.66 -34.61
N TYR A 580 -0.55 12.98 -34.59
CA TYR A 580 -1.78 13.71 -34.36
C TYR A 580 -2.31 14.27 -35.68
N ASN A 581 -3.64 14.35 -35.79
CA ASN A 581 -4.33 14.83 -36.99
C ASN A 581 -4.37 16.38 -37.06
N GLN A 582 -3.24 17.02 -36.80
CA GLN A 582 -3.05 18.45 -36.94
C GLN A 582 -1.79 18.71 -37.74
N THR A 583 -1.93 19.46 -38.83
CA THR A 583 -0.80 19.94 -39.62
C THR A 583 -0.18 21.15 -38.92
N ALA A 584 1.15 21.16 -38.83
CA ALA A 584 1.95 22.19 -38.21
C ALA A 584 3.22 22.43 -39.02
N ARG A 585 3.75 23.65 -38.93
CA ARG A 585 5.02 24.08 -39.56
C ARG A 585 6.15 24.24 -38.56
N ASP A 586 5.81 24.41 -37.29
CA ASP A 586 6.74 24.62 -36.20
C ASP A 586 6.16 24.08 -34.89
N ILE A 587 7.03 23.79 -33.93
CA ILE A 587 6.65 23.23 -32.64
C ILE A 587 7.61 23.72 -31.54
N ALA A 588 7.05 24.05 -30.38
CA ALA A 588 7.81 24.45 -29.21
C ALA A 588 7.20 23.81 -27.96
N ILE A 589 8.05 23.44 -27.00
CA ILE A 589 7.62 22.81 -25.75
C ILE A 589 8.21 23.60 -24.59
N SER A 590 7.37 23.93 -23.61
CA SER A 590 7.83 24.60 -22.39
C SER A 590 8.50 23.63 -21.42
N SER A 591 9.23 24.17 -20.44
CA SER A 591 9.82 23.42 -19.34
C SER A 591 8.79 22.67 -18.48
N ASP A 592 7.54 23.13 -18.46
CA ASP A 592 6.42 22.46 -17.78
C ASP A 592 5.75 21.35 -18.61
N GLY A 593 6.14 21.18 -19.88
CA GLY A 593 5.59 20.17 -20.80
C GLY A 593 4.44 20.68 -21.67
N SER A 594 4.04 21.94 -21.57
CA SER A 594 3.05 22.54 -22.46
C SER A 594 3.56 22.57 -23.90
N VAL A 595 2.79 22.01 -24.83
CA VAL A 595 3.17 21.87 -26.24
C VAL A 595 2.41 22.88 -27.10
N PHE A 596 3.16 23.64 -27.90
CA PHE A 596 2.63 24.65 -28.81
C PHE A 596 3.05 24.34 -30.23
N ILE A 597 2.18 24.60 -31.19
CA ILE A 597 2.48 24.47 -32.62
C ILE A 597 2.08 25.72 -33.39
N LEU A 598 2.72 25.91 -34.54
CA LEU A 598 2.23 26.80 -35.60
C LEU A 598 1.44 26.00 -36.62
N SER A 599 0.13 26.25 -36.69
CA SER A 599 -0.81 25.57 -37.59
C SER A 599 -0.58 25.90 -39.07
N ASP A 600 -1.08 25.08 -39.98
CA ASP A 600 -1.25 25.45 -41.39
C ASP A 600 -2.52 26.30 -41.65
N LEU A 601 -3.41 26.43 -40.68
CA LEU A 601 -4.65 27.19 -40.77
C LEU A 601 -4.39 28.70 -40.73
N LEU A 602 -4.71 29.37 -41.84
CA LEU A 602 -4.56 30.82 -42.01
C LEU A 602 -5.54 31.62 -41.14
N LEU A 603 -5.21 32.89 -40.84
CA LEU A 603 -6.14 33.83 -40.20
C LEU A 603 -7.21 34.28 -41.21
N ASN A 604 -8.49 34.18 -40.87
CA ASN A 604 -9.59 34.51 -41.80
C ASN A 604 -10.09 35.97 -41.69
N ARG A 605 -9.46 36.84 -40.89
CA ARG A 605 -9.92 38.24 -40.72
C ARG A 605 -8.94 39.14 -39.96
N HIS A 606 -8.79 40.37 -40.46
CA HIS A 606 -8.25 41.52 -39.71
C HIS A 606 -9.02 41.74 -38.40
N GLN A 607 -8.31 41.77 -37.27
CA GLN A 607 -8.84 42.30 -36.01
C GLN A 607 -7.85 43.33 -35.47
N THR A 608 -8.12 44.60 -35.72
CA THR A 608 -7.42 45.72 -35.09
C THR A 608 -7.98 45.86 -33.68
N VAL A 609 -7.15 45.71 -32.65
CA VAL A 609 -7.50 46.10 -31.28
C VAL A 609 -6.60 47.27 -30.91
N ASP A 610 -7.22 48.44 -30.68
CA ASP A 610 -6.54 49.65 -30.24
C ASP A 610 -5.67 49.39 -29.00
N GLY A 611 -4.42 49.88 -29.02
CA GLY A 611 -3.53 49.82 -27.84
C GLY A 611 -2.12 49.25 -28.06
N GLY A 612 -1.63 49.14 -29.30
CA GLY A 612 -0.23 48.73 -29.58
C GLY A 612 -0.04 47.27 -29.99
N LEU A 613 -1.07 46.65 -30.58
CA LEU A 613 -1.04 45.27 -31.05
C LEU A 613 -0.61 45.18 -32.52
N ILE A 614 0.38 44.34 -32.82
CA ILE A 614 0.87 44.05 -34.18
C ILE A 614 -0.27 43.51 -35.06
N THR A 615 -0.46 44.11 -36.23
CA THR A 615 -1.24 43.54 -37.34
C THR A 615 -0.39 42.56 -38.15
N PHE A 616 -0.79 41.28 -38.20
CA PHE A 616 -0.29 40.32 -39.19
C PHE A 616 -1.02 40.53 -40.51
N ARG A 617 -0.31 40.50 -41.65
CA ARG A 617 -0.91 40.67 -42.99
C ARG A 617 -1.37 39.31 -43.53
N ASP A 618 -2.50 39.34 -44.24
CA ASP A 618 -3.13 38.24 -44.96
C ASP A 618 -2.63 38.28 -46.42
N VAL A 619 -1.84 37.30 -46.92
CA VAL A 619 -2.15 36.46 -48.10
C VAL A 619 -1.45 35.11 -47.90
N ALA A 620 -0.86 34.41 -48.87
CA ALA A 620 -0.42 33.03 -48.67
C ALA A 620 0.72 32.67 -49.61
N GLU A 621 1.95 32.62 -49.10
CA GLU A 621 3.07 31.85 -49.65
C GLU A 621 3.84 31.13 -48.51
N ALA A 622 4.92 30.41 -48.83
CA ALA A 622 5.66 29.53 -47.92
C ALA A 622 6.33 30.21 -46.70
N ASP A 623 6.09 31.51 -46.49
CA ASP A 623 6.76 32.37 -45.50
C ASP A 623 5.81 33.41 -44.88
N GLU A 624 4.59 33.01 -44.45
CA GLU A 624 3.61 33.88 -43.76
C GLU A 624 3.19 33.34 -42.37
N ALA A 625 2.78 34.21 -41.45
CA ALA A 625 2.48 33.91 -40.06
C ALA A 625 1.24 33.04 -39.89
N SER A 626 1.40 32.04 -39.03
CA SER A 626 0.42 31.01 -38.75
C SER A 626 -0.19 31.17 -37.35
N ARG A 627 -1.40 30.65 -37.16
CA ARG A 627 -2.04 30.60 -35.83
C ARG A 627 -1.24 29.73 -34.88
N VAL A 628 -1.07 30.21 -33.64
CA VAL A 628 -0.56 29.38 -32.54
C VAL A 628 -1.68 28.51 -31.99
N MET A 629 -1.40 27.22 -31.78
CA MET A 629 -2.29 26.28 -31.08
C MET A 629 -1.57 25.63 -29.91
N MET A 630 -2.30 25.29 -28.86
CA MET A 630 -1.78 24.58 -27.69
C MET A 630 -2.36 23.17 -27.64
N PHE A 631 -1.54 22.19 -27.29
CA PHE A 631 -2.00 20.82 -27.08
C PHE A 631 -2.79 20.73 -25.77
N ASN A 632 -3.98 20.14 -25.82
CA ASN A 632 -4.77 19.82 -24.65
C ASN A 632 -4.66 18.31 -24.39
N ASP A 633 -3.95 17.94 -23.32
CA ASP A 633 -3.72 16.55 -22.94
C ASP A 633 -5.01 15.78 -22.61
N GLN A 634 -6.06 16.46 -22.15
CA GLN A 634 -7.34 15.82 -21.82
C GLN A 634 -8.14 15.44 -23.06
N THR A 635 -8.10 16.30 -24.09
CA THR A 635 -8.86 16.09 -25.33
C THR A 635 -8.02 15.42 -26.43
N GLU A 636 -6.70 15.30 -26.21
CA GLU A 636 -5.68 14.89 -27.18
C GLU A 636 -5.76 15.67 -28.50
N LYS A 637 -6.10 16.96 -28.41
CA LYS A 637 -6.27 17.85 -29.57
C LYS A 637 -5.49 19.14 -29.39
N PHE A 638 -5.10 19.72 -30.52
CA PHE A 638 -4.60 21.08 -30.56
C PHE A 638 -5.77 22.05 -30.57
N GLU A 639 -5.76 23.00 -29.65
CA GLU A 639 -6.78 24.03 -29.48
C GLU A 639 -6.22 25.41 -29.87
N HIS A 640 -7.05 26.21 -30.53
CA HIS A 640 -6.63 27.52 -31.02
C HIS A 640 -6.40 28.53 -29.90
N ILE A 641 -5.29 29.26 -29.99
CA ILE A 641 -5.03 30.42 -29.15
C ILE A 641 -5.48 31.68 -29.89
N SER A 642 -6.63 32.22 -29.50
CA SER A 642 -7.19 33.42 -30.12
C SER A 642 -6.25 34.63 -30.00
N GLY A 643 -6.00 35.31 -31.13
CA GLY A 643 -5.25 36.57 -31.18
C GLY A 643 -3.72 36.43 -31.22
N LEU A 644 -3.19 35.22 -31.45
CA LEU A 644 -1.75 34.99 -31.49
C LEU A 644 -1.32 34.30 -32.80
N ALA A 645 -0.33 34.88 -33.48
CA ALA A 645 0.25 34.35 -34.71
C ALA A 645 1.78 34.57 -34.75
N ALA A 646 2.50 33.70 -35.45
CA ALA A 646 3.95 33.81 -35.64
C ALA A 646 4.44 33.01 -36.86
N LYS A 647 5.65 33.29 -37.32
CA LYS A 647 6.43 32.50 -38.29
C LYS A 647 7.31 31.43 -37.61
N ARG A 648 7.75 31.74 -36.39
CA ARG A 648 8.52 30.85 -35.50
C ARG A 648 8.06 31.04 -34.08
N ILE A 649 8.12 29.98 -33.29
CA ILE A 649 7.79 30.01 -31.86
C ILE A 649 8.86 29.34 -31.00
N ALA A 650 9.03 29.86 -29.80
CA ALA A 650 9.76 29.24 -28.70
C ALA A 650 9.03 29.55 -27.39
N VAL A 651 9.25 28.78 -26.33
CA VAL A 651 8.51 28.97 -25.08
C VAL A 651 9.43 28.85 -23.87
N ALA A 652 9.45 29.89 -23.04
CA ALA A 652 10.18 29.90 -21.77
C ALA A 652 9.18 30.01 -20.61
N GLY A 653 8.99 28.91 -19.89
CA GLY A 653 7.96 28.82 -18.83
C GLY A 653 6.57 29.10 -19.39
N ASN A 654 5.91 30.13 -18.89
CA ASN A 654 4.58 30.56 -19.37
C ASN A 654 4.63 31.70 -20.40
N VAL A 655 5.79 32.01 -20.97
CA VAL A 655 5.99 33.11 -21.93
C VAL A 655 6.29 32.54 -23.31
N LEU A 656 5.39 32.81 -24.26
CA LEU A 656 5.61 32.45 -25.66
C LEU A 656 6.42 33.54 -26.35
N TRP A 657 7.55 33.15 -26.92
CA TRP A 657 8.38 33.97 -27.79
C TRP A 657 8.07 33.63 -29.24
N GLY A 658 8.11 34.63 -30.10
CA GLY A 658 7.84 34.41 -31.52
C GLY A 658 8.46 35.45 -32.43
N ILE A 659 8.43 35.12 -33.72
CA ILE A 659 8.84 36.01 -34.81
C ILE A 659 7.61 36.33 -35.65
N ASN A 660 7.35 37.61 -35.92
CA ASN A 660 6.23 38.03 -36.76
C ASN A 660 6.58 38.07 -38.25
N ASP A 661 5.62 38.48 -39.10
CA ASP A 661 5.81 38.53 -40.55
C ASP A 661 6.92 39.45 -41.03
N GLU A 662 7.19 40.50 -40.25
CA GLU A 662 8.20 41.52 -40.51
C GLU A 662 9.60 41.11 -39.99
N GLY A 663 9.75 39.89 -39.45
CA GLY A 663 11.01 39.43 -38.84
C GLY A 663 11.31 40.09 -37.50
N GLN A 664 10.30 40.69 -36.84
CA GLN A 664 10.45 41.24 -35.50
C GLN A 664 10.19 40.16 -34.46
N THR A 665 11.02 40.15 -33.41
CA THR A 665 10.81 39.29 -32.24
C THR A 665 9.76 39.88 -31.32
N PHE A 666 8.90 39.05 -30.75
CA PHE A 666 7.95 39.45 -29.72
C PHE A 666 7.86 38.38 -28.64
N TYR A 667 7.32 38.77 -27.49
CA TYR A 667 6.87 37.81 -26.49
C TYR A 667 5.43 38.11 -26.07
N ALA A 668 4.66 37.05 -25.89
CA ALA A 668 3.29 37.05 -25.43
C ALA A 668 3.23 36.50 -24.01
N TYR A 669 2.57 37.22 -23.10
CA TYR A 669 2.45 36.87 -21.68
C TYR A 669 1.04 37.13 -21.14
N GLY A 670 0.70 36.42 -20.06
CA GLY A 670 -0.62 36.44 -19.44
C GLY A 670 -1.15 35.01 -19.24
N ASN A 671 -2.07 34.82 -18.29
CA ASN A 671 -2.58 33.50 -17.93
C ASN A 671 -3.80 33.06 -18.77
N SER A 672 -4.36 33.96 -19.58
CA SER A 672 -5.51 33.69 -20.45
C SER A 672 -5.60 34.74 -21.57
N PRO A 673 -6.23 34.43 -22.71
CA PRO A 673 -6.54 35.41 -23.75
C PRO A 673 -7.36 36.61 -23.21
N PRO A 674 -7.15 37.83 -23.73
CA PRO A 674 -6.13 38.20 -24.71
C PRO A 674 -4.74 38.29 -24.08
N TYR A 675 -3.74 37.68 -24.72
CA TYR A 675 -2.35 37.79 -24.28
C TYR A 675 -1.82 39.19 -24.54
N ARG A 676 -0.99 39.69 -23.63
CA ARG A 676 -0.25 40.94 -23.83
C ARG A 676 0.97 40.64 -24.69
N ILE A 677 1.15 41.42 -25.75
CA ILE A 677 2.27 41.25 -26.70
C ILE A 677 3.22 42.42 -26.54
N ASN A 678 4.51 42.13 -26.38
CA ASN A 678 5.58 43.12 -26.39
C ASN A 678 6.54 42.81 -27.53
N VAL A 679 6.76 43.79 -28.40
CA VAL A 679 7.69 43.69 -29.53
C VAL A 679 9.07 44.16 -29.10
N ILE A 680 10.09 43.37 -29.41
CA ILE A 680 11.48 43.74 -29.24
C ILE A 680 12.07 43.97 -30.62
N GLN A 681 12.61 45.17 -30.84
CA GLN A 681 13.29 45.52 -32.09
C GLN A 681 14.45 44.53 -32.34
N SER A 682 14.41 43.85 -33.48
CA SER A 682 15.39 42.83 -33.91
C SER A 682 15.82 43.06 -35.36
N THR A 683 16.92 42.45 -35.77
CA THR A 683 17.41 42.46 -37.15
C THR A 683 16.86 41.24 -37.88
N ASN A 684 15.75 41.37 -38.63
CA ASN A 684 15.16 40.33 -39.49
C ASN A 684 15.33 38.90 -38.95
N ALA A 685 14.73 38.63 -37.79
CA ALA A 685 14.87 37.34 -37.14
C ALA A 685 14.22 36.23 -37.99
N VAL A 686 14.87 35.06 -38.07
CA VAL A 686 14.40 33.89 -38.83
C VAL A 686 14.26 32.63 -37.98
N ASP A 687 14.87 32.61 -36.80
CA ASP A 687 14.77 31.53 -35.82
C ASP A 687 14.88 32.10 -34.39
N ILE A 688 14.23 31.45 -33.44
CA ILE A 688 14.18 31.89 -32.03
C ILE A 688 14.17 30.69 -31.10
N ALA A 689 14.90 30.80 -29.99
CA ALA A 689 14.89 29.81 -28.92
C ALA A 689 14.78 30.50 -27.56
N ALA A 690 14.09 29.85 -26.64
CA ALA A 690 13.78 30.42 -25.33
C ALA A 690 13.70 29.34 -24.27
N ALA A 691 14.45 29.51 -23.16
CA ALA A 691 14.33 28.67 -21.97
C ALA A 691 14.66 29.48 -20.70
N ASP A 692 13.72 29.55 -19.75
CA ASP A 692 13.86 30.13 -18.40
C ASP A 692 14.74 31.39 -18.29
N GLY A 693 14.52 32.38 -19.18
CA GLY A 693 15.23 33.66 -19.18
C GLY A 693 16.47 33.73 -20.09
N ASN A 694 16.83 32.62 -20.76
CA ASN A 694 17.79 32.61 -21.86
C ASN A 694 17.04 32.65 -23.19
N ILE A 695 17.17 33.76 -23.91
CA ILE A 695 16.50 33.96 -25.19
C ILE A 695 17.58 34.25 -26.24
N TRP A 696 17.51 33.50 -27.33
CA TRP A 696 18.45 33.55 -28.44
C TRP A 696 17.69 33.64 -29.76
N MET A 697 18.30 34.28 -30.76
CA MET A 697 17.72 34.35 -32.11
C MET A 697 18.80 34.27 -33.19
N LEU A 698 18.35 33.95 -34.40
CA LEU A 698 19.11 34.08 -35.64
C LEU A 698 18.53 35.19 -36.51
N ASP A 699 19.39 35.99 -37.13
CA ASP A 699 18.99 36.84 -38.26
C ASP A 699 19.02 36.09 -39.60
N ASP A 700 18.52 36.75 -40.65
CA ASP A 700 18.48 36.24 -42.04
C ASP A 700 19.85 35.85 -42.64
N LYS A 701 20.97 36.26 -42.03
CA LYS A 701 22.34 35.86 -42.39
C LYS A 701 22.88 34.72 -41.51
N GLY A 702 22.06 34.21 -40.61
CA GLY A 702 22.44 33.19 -39.62
C GLY A 702 23.28 33.72 -38.47
N THR A 703 23.35 35.04 -38.27
CA THR A 703 24.09 35.64 -37.15
C THR A 703 23.36 35.35 -35.84
N ILE A 704 24.11 34.91 -34.84
CA ILE A 704 23.58 34.54 -33.53
C ILE A 704 23.50 35.76 -32.61
N TYR A 705 22.36 35.96 -31.96
CA TYR A 705 22.17 36.99 -30.93
C TYR A 705 21.59 36.39 -29.65
N ARG A 706 22.00 36.95 -28.51
CA ARG A 706 21.42 36.66 -27.19
C ARG A 706 20.73 37.92 -26.66
N LEU A 707 19.55 37.77 -26.07
CA LEU A 707 18.84 38.87 -25.43
C LEU A 707 19.46 39.16 -24.05
N ILE A 708 19.99 40.37 -23.86
CA ILE A 708 20.55 40.84 -22.59
C ILE A 708 19.97 42.22 -22.28
N SER A 709 19.23 42.34 -21.17
CA SER A 709 18.58 43.59 -20.75
C SER A 709 17.73 44.23 -21.87
N ASN A 710 16.87 43.44 -22.51
CA ASN A 710 16.03 43.83 -23.64
C ASN A 710 16.78 44.36 -24.88
N ARG A 711 18.06 44.00 -25.03
CA ARG A 711 18.86 44.30 -26.22
C ARG A 711 19.49 43.04 -26.79
N TRP A 712 19.44 42.91 -28.11
CA TRP A 712 20.09 41.82 -28.82
C TRP A 712 21.59 42.06 -28.89
N MET A 713 22.35 41.18 -28.25
CA MET A 713 23.80 41.21 -28.22
C MET A 713 24.34 40.13 -29.14
N ARG A 714 25.07 40.54 -30.18
CA ARG A 714 25.69 39.63 -31.14
C ARG A 714 26.66 38.68 -30.44
N GLN A 715 26.58 37.40 -30.79
CA GLN A 715 27.43 36.33 -30.29
C GLN A 715 28.34 35.82 -31.43
N SER A 716 29.39 35.10 -31.07
CA SER A 716 30.25 34.44 -32.06
C SER A 716 29.52 33.27 -32.72
N GLY A 717 29.74 33.08 -34.03
CA GLY A 717 29.21 31.93 -34.78
C GLY A 717 28.15 32.31 -35.81
N GLN A 718 27.78 31.32 -36.63
CA GLN A 718 26.68 31.39 -37.58
C GLN A 718 25.91 30.06 -37.56
N ALA A 719 24.59 30.11 -37.60
CA ALA A 719 23.73 28.93 -37.60
C ALA A 719 22.51 29.11 -38.49
N THR A 720 21.83 27.99 -38.79
CA THR A 720 20.54 27.91 -39.50
C THR A 720 19.41 27.40 -38.62
N SER A 721 19.75 26.79 -37.48
CA SER A 721 18.83 26.39 -36.42
C SER A 721 19.59 26.45 -35.09
N LEU A 722 18.96 26.94 -34.03
CA LEU A 722 19.52 26.90 -32.68
C LEU A 722 18.44 26.59 -31.65
N ASP A 723 18.86 26.01 -30.53
CA ASP A 723 18.02 25.88 -29.34
C ASP A 723 18.85 26.09 -28.06
N VAL A 724 18.18 26.43 -26.96
CA VAL A 724 18.81 26.79 -25.68
C VAL A 724 18.14 26.12 -24.50
N ALA A 725 18.96 25.61 -23.58
CA ALA A 725 18.52 25.03 -22.31
C ALA A 725 18.41 26.10 -21.20
N SER A 726 17.70 25.76 -20.12
CA SER A 726 17.54 26.63 -18.95
C SER A 726 18.87 26.97 -18.24
N ASP A 727 19.87 26.12 -18.35
CA ASP A 727 21.24 26.34 -17.86
C ASP A 727 22.13 27.14 -18.84
N ASN A 728 21.55 27.68 -19.91
CA ASN A 728 22.21 28.44 -20.98
C ASN A 728 23.18 27.62 -21.84
N GLN A 729 23.11 26.29 -21.82
CA GLN A 729 23.71 25.47 -22.86
C GLN A 729 22.96 25.69 -24.18
N VAL A 730 23.68 26.09 -25.23
CA VAL A 730 23.10 26.35 -26.56
C VAL A 730 23.58 25.28 -27.53
N TRP A 731 22.67 24.77 -28.34
CA TRP A 731 23.02 23.91 -29.46
C TRP A 731 22.64 24.61 -30.76
N ALA A 732 23.45 24.38 -31.80
CA ALA A 732 23.25 25.01 -33.09
C ALA A 732 23.64 24.08 -34.24
N VAL A 733 22.96 24.25 -35.36
CA VAL A 733 23.28 23.60 -36.63
C VAL A 733 23.57 24.69 -37.65
N ASN A 734 24.70 24.60 -38.34
CA ASN A 734 25.08 25.60 -39.35
C ASN A 734 24.67 25.22 -40.79
N ALA A 735 24.91 26.13 -41.74
CA ALA A 735 24.57 25.93 -43.15
C ALA A 735 25.25 24.70 -43.78
N ASN A 736 26.43 24.32 -43.28
CA ASN A 736 27.16 23.10 -43.68
C ASN A 736 26.63 21.82 -43.02
N LYS A 737 25.51 21.90 -42.29
CA LYS A 737 24.89 20.82 -41.51
C LYS A 737 25.74 20.34 -40.34
N GLU A 738 26.75 21.11 -39.92
CA GLU A 738 27.59 20.78 -38.77
C GLU A 738 26.86 21.12 -37.47
N ILE A 739 26.98 20.23 -36.48
CA ILE A 739 26.36 20.37 -35.16
C ILE A 739 27.38 20.99 -34.20
N TRP A 740 26.96 21.99 -33.44
CA TRP A 740 27.78 22.73 -32.50
C TRP A 740 27.08 22.87 -31.16
N MET A 741 27.83 22.73 -30.08
CA MET A 741 27.38 22.96 -28.71
C MET A 741 28.20 24.11 -28.11
N LEU A 742 27.52 25.10 -27.53
CA LEU A 742 28.15 26.16 -26.76
C LEU A 742 28.22 25.72 -25.30
N ASP A 743 29.43 25.51 -24.82
CA ASP A 743 29.72 25.15 -23.43
C ASP A 743 30.85 26.05 -22.91
N ASP A 744 30.67 26.62 -21.72
CA ASP A 744 31.58 27.63 -21.13
C ASP A 744 32.01 28.73 -22.11
N ASN A 745 31.06 29.32 -22.84
CA ASN A 745 31.28 30.36 -23.87
C ASN A 745 32.20 29.93 -25.03
N ARG A 746 32.40 28.62 -25.23
CA ARG A 746 33.18 28.09 -26.36
C ARG A 746 32.34 27.14 -27.18
N TRP A 747 32.35 27.37 -28.49
CA TRP A 747 31.72 26.47 -29.44
C TRP A 747 32.57 25.23 -29.64
N GLN A 748 31.97 24.07 -29.36
CA GLN A 748 32.54 22.77 -29.64
C GLN A 748 31.76 22.11 -30.78
N ARG A 749 32.49 21.64 -31.80
CA ARG A 749 31.90 20.86 -32.88
C ARG A 749 31.58 19.45 -32.40
N MET A 750 30.37 18.99 -32.69
CA MET A 750 29.90 17.64 -32.41
C MET A 750 30.00 16.77 -33.67
N SER A 751 30.08 15.45 -33.49
CA SER A 751 30.08 14.50 -34.61
C SER A 751 28.71 14.49 -35.31
N GLY A 752 28.66 14.07 -36.58
CA GLY A 752 27.41 13.93 -37.33
C GLY A 752 27.00 15.17 -38.13
N ALA A 753 25.83 15.09 -38.74
CA ALA A 753 25.22 16.16 -39.51
C ALA A 753 23.71 16.24 -39.29
N ALA A 754 23.18 17.46 -39.15
CA ALA A 754 21.79 17.70 -38.83
C ALA A 754 21.20 18.86 -39.64
N THR A 755 19.88 18.97 -39.62
CA THR A 755 19.13 20.08 -40.22
C THR A 755 18.39 20.92 -39.20
N ASP A 756 18.17 20.38 -38.00
CA ASP A 756 17.45 21.04 -36.91
C ASP A 756 17.91 20.50 -35.55
N VAL A 757 17.74 21.27 -34.48
CA VAL A 757 18.19 20.92 -33.13
C VAL A 757 17.17 21.33 -32.07
N ALA A 758 17.08 20.54 -31.00
CA ALA A 758 16.33 20.87 -29.80
C ALA A 758 17.11 20.48 -28.55
N VAL A 759 17.02 21.28 -27.50
CA VAL A 759 17.63 21.01 -26.19
C VAL A 759 16.71 21.48 -25.07
N PHE A 760 16.45 20.58 -24.11
CA PHE A 760 15.62 20.93 -22.95
C PHE A 760 16.49 21.32 -21.73
N GLN A 761 17.39 20.42 -21.33
CA GLN A 761 18.36 20.62 -20.26
C GLN A 761 19.67 19.93 -20.64
N SER A 762 20.76 20.21 -19.92
CA SER A 762 22.02 19.48 -20.11
C SER A 762 21.82 17.96 -20.19
N GLY A 763 22.21 17.39 -21.32
CA GLY A 763 22.07 15.96 -21.62
C GLY A 763 20.82 15.57 -22.43
N LEU A 764 19.77 16.39 -22.45
CA LEU A 764 18.56 16.19 -23.27
C LEU A 764 18.63 17.00 -24.57
N SER A 765 19.55 16.61 -25.44
CA SER A 765 19.79 17.25 -26.74
C SER A 765 19.42 16.31 -27.88
N TYR A 766 18.68 16.84 -28.85
CA TYR A 766 18.12 16.11 -29.97
C TYR A 766 18.42 16.83 -31.28
N VAL A 767 18.57 16.08 -32.36
CA VAL A 767 18.72 16.65 -33.71
C VAL A 767 17.83 15.92 -34.69
N VAL A 768 17.41 16.63 -35.73
CA VAL A 768 16.94 16.00 -36.97
C VAL A 768 18.15 15.79 -37.88
N GLY A 769 18.50 14.53 -38.13
CA GLY A 769 19.58 14.17 -39.05
C GLY A 769 19.23 14.51 -40.50
N THR A 770 20.24 14.57 -41.38
CA THR A 770 20.02 14.81 -42.82
C THR A 770 19.22 13.70 -43.51
N ASP A 771 19.09 12.53 -42.89
CA ASP A 771 18.23 11.42 -43.30
C ASP A 771 16.76 11.58 -42.82
N GLY A 772 16.45 12.66 -42.10
CA GLY A 772 15.13 12.92 -41.52
C GLY A 772 14.80 12.09 -40.28
N LYS A 773 15.77 11.37 -39.69
CA LYS A 773 15.55 10.69 -38.41
C LYS A 773 15.86 11.63 -37.25
N VAL A 774 15.20 11.41 -36.12
CA VAL A 774 15.51 12.10 -34.87
C VAL A 774 16.59 11.32 -34.13
N TYR A 775 17.64 12.00 -33.69
CA TYR A 775 18.72 11.42 -32.90
C TYR A 775 18.82 12.12 -31.55
N ALA A 776 19.06 11.36 -30.49
CA ALA A 776 19.38 11.87 -29.16
C ALA A 776 20.89 11.79 -28.95
N TYR A 777 21.48 12.86 -28.41
CA TYR A 777 22.88 12.87 -28.03
C TYR A 777 23.11 11.99 -26.80
N GLN A 778 24.19 11.22 -26.80
CA GLN A 778 24.62 10.35 -25.70
C GLN A 778 25.93 10.93 -25.15
N ALA A 779 25.85 11.67 -24.04
CA ALA A 779 26.98 12.43 -23.52
C ALA A 779 28.15 11.55 -23.04
N ASP A 780 27.85 10.34 -22.57
CA ASP A 780 28.80 9.33 -22.11
C ASP A 780 29.67 8.77 -23.25
N THR A 781 29.04 8.45 -24.38
CA THR A 781 29.70 7.88 -25.56
C THR A 781 30.09 8.93 -26.60
N LYS A 782 29.68 10.19 -26.40
CA LYS A 782 29.80 11.30 -27.36
C LYS A 782 29.29 10.92 -28.75
N ASN A 783 28.17 10.21 -28.78
CA ASN A 783 27.59 9.65 -30.00
C ASN A 783 26.09 9.94 -30.09
N TRP A 784 25.48 9.60 -31.24
CA TRP A 784 24.07 9.82 -31.51
C TRP A 784 23.30 8.50 -31.54
N ALA A 785 22.18 8.44 -30.85
CA ALA A 785 21.26 7.30 -30.84
C ALA A 785 19.93 7.67 -31.50
N ALA A 786 19.51 6.89 -32.51
CA ALA A 786 18.24 7.16 -33.21
C ALA A 786 17.02 6.94 -32.30
N LYS A 787 16.04 7.83 -32.38
CA LYS A 787 14.73 7.72 -31.74
C LYS A 787 13.71 7.19 -32.75
N GLY A 788 13.63 5.86 -32.80
CA GLY A 788 12.82 5.13 -33.79
C GLY A 788 13.49 5.08 -35.16
N ASN A 789 12.75 4.58 -36.16
CA ASN A 789 13.28 4.34 -37.52
C ASN A 789 12.68 5.28 -38.59
N ASN A 790 11.85 6.24 -38.18
CA ASN A 790 11.13 7.13 -39.08
C ASN A 790 12.04 8.24 -39.64
N GLY A 791 12.27 8.24 -40.96
CA GLY A 791 13.13 9.20 -41.70
C GLY A 791 12.41 10.40 -42.30
N ASP A 792 11.34 10.85 -41.64
CA ASP A 792 10.42 11.87 -42.13
C ASP A 792 10.28 13.08 -41.20
N ALA A 793 11.16 13.27 -40.20
CA ALA A 793 11.16 14.47 -39.38
C ALA A 793 11.67 15.69 -40.16
N ALA A 794 11.06 16.84 -39.90
CA ALA A 794 11.42 18.16 -40.43
C ALA A 794 11.74 19.16 -39.32
N ARG A 795 11.12 19.02 -38.15
CA ARG A 795 11.43 19.76 -36.91
C ARG A 795 11.44 18.84 -35.71
N VAL A 796 12.16 19.22 -34.66
CA VAL A 796 12.17 18.55 -33.36
C VAL A 796 12.01 19.59 -32.24
N ALA A 797 11.31 19.24 -31.17
CA ALA A 797 11.26 20.02 -29.94
C ALA A 797 11.29 19.11 -28.71
N ALA A 798 11.92 19.58 -27.64
CA ALA A 798 12.04 18.87 -26.38
C ALA A 798 11.74 19.83 -25.22
N GLY A 799 10.97 19.37 -24.24
CA GLY A 799 10.58 20.18 -23.07
C GLY A 799 9.70 19.38 -22.12
N GLY A 800 9.78 19.65 -20.81
CA GLY A 800 8.95 18.96 -19.80
C GLY A 800 9.00 17.44 -19.85
N ASN A 801 10.19 16.87 -20.15
CA ASN A 801 10.40 15.44 -20.41
C ASN A 801 9.59 14.85 -21.57
N GLN A 802 9.14 15.68 -22.51
CA GLN A 802 8.51 15.27 -23.76
C GLN A 802 9.44 15.49 -24.94
N LEU A 803 9.21 14.72 -26.01
CA LEU A 803 9.92 14.83 -27.28
C LEU A 803 8.90 14.76 -28.40
N TRP A 804 8.83 15.83 -29.19
CA TRP A 804 7.94 15.93 -30.32
C TRP A 804 8.70 16.23 -31.59
N ARG A 805 8.07 15.92 -32.72
CA ARG A 805 8.55 16.28 -34.04
C ARG A 805 7.41 16.75 -34.93
N ILE A 806 7.76 17.55 -35.92
CA ILE A 806 6.91 17.77 -37.09
C ILE A 806 7.47 16.94 -38.24
N THR A 807 6.62 16.16 -38.92
CA THR A 807 7.05 15.40 -40.09
C THR A 807 7.16 16.29 -41.34
N LYS A 808 7.80 15.79 -42.40
CA LYS A 808 7.88 16.46 -43.72
C LYS A 808 6.51 16.67 -44.35
N ALA A 809 5.52 15.87 -43.95
CA ALA A 809 4.11 16.05 -44.32
C ALA A 809 3.35 17.03 -43.41
N GLY A 810 4.04 17.64 -42.44
CA GLY A 810 3.49 18.62 -41.50
C GLY A 810 2.78 18.00 -40.29
N LYS A 811 2.79 16.68 -40.08
CA LYS A 811 2.10 16.10 -38.91
C LYS A 811 2.87 16.34 -37.62
N ALA A 812 2.19 16.82 -36.58
CA ALA A 812 2.72 16.78 -35.22
C ALA A 812 2.74 15.34 -34.69
N SER A 813 3.86 14.91 -34.11
CA SER A 813 4.06 13.53 -33.67
C SER A 813 4.83 13.49 -32.35
N HIS A 814 4.33 12.71 -31.38
CA HIS A 814 4.86 12.59 -30.03
C HIS A 814 5.58 11.26 -29.84
N TRP A 815 6.77 11.28 -29.24
CA TRP A 815 7.47 10.07 -28.80
C TRP A 815 6.81 9.51 -27.52
N ARG A 816 6.15 8.34 -27.63
CA ARG A 816 5.43 7.67 -26.55
C ARG A 816 5.89 6.24 -26.32
#